data_AF-A0A7C2WD08-F1
#
_entry.id   AF-A0A7C2WD08-F1
#
_cell.length_a   1.000
_cell.length_b   1.000
_cell.length_c   1.000
_cell.angle_alpha   90.00
_cell.angle_beta   90.00
_cell.angle_gamma   90.00
#
_symmetry.space_group_name_H-M   'P 1'
#
loop_
_entity.id
_entity.type
_entity.pdbx_description
1 polymer ?
#
loop_
_entity_poly.entity_id
_entity_poly.type
_entity_poly.pdbx_seq_one_letter_code
_entity_poly.pdbx_strand_id
1 'polypeptide(L)'
;MRILRVNMSELKVALEDLPEEWKLIGGRGLIAKVMNKEVPPDADPLGPENKLIVAGGPLAGTMAPQLGRISVGGKSPLTLGIKEANAGGPAAQKLDKLGIRAIVIDGAPEEGKWYLLKISKDEASLVPADEYKGMGNYRLAEELYKKQGNTPALISIGIAGERKYKSASVALTDAFGDPSRNAGRGGMGALMGSKGLKAIIIDDSGTPSVDIADRARFREVVRDWVDILRKDVGCGLFRQFGTSQAVAQMSYRGTMPYKNYSSGRPEGFGQVSGEALKNNVWARGGKMHSCMPGCVVQCSIVYNDAEGKHICSAYEYEAISLLGTNLGIVDLDAIGRLKFICDDLGLDFIEVGSAISVAASASKMEMGSEESATKLLKEIEQGTDFGNILANGVVATAAALNVSRIPAFKGQAIPAHDGRAVKGVGVTYATSPMGADHTAGLTYRIATQKTGQIANSLRFQVQAATWDTLGYCLNSVPGGQASTYGFLADLLNARYKLSLTADDVVEIGKETLKDELKFNQGAEFSKVWESYPQFFRTEALPPTNSVFDVEDYELESIWDRLDTFKEPERIWEIRFGSLPPILFGAGVVQRVGERAKALNIKKALFVAGPVMKKIGLTDEVRGILGRSGVDSVVFSEIEPDPPVEEIDKAAQLYKNEGCDGIIAMGGGSSLDAAKAIAVKVSHSGPLTEYESMVGGTGKITGAIPPVICVPTTAGTGSDVNQYTVITDKQRNVKFIIMSDRLIPALAVVDPNLCRTMPKGLTAETGIDALAHCVEGYVGQTIPYHPYYSSLALYGVKLIGKSLRRAYKNPDDLDARSDMCMAAINGGICFSKGLGLGHALGHVIGAHYHISHGKAVAVSLVCFAKANKTACKEEFSDLAWALNRSDDLKAALVRLYNDLNMPTRLRDLDIPEADLGKIAFETTKEVANLASNPIQLDERQILDLLKEFY
;
A
#
# COMPACT_ATOMS: atom_id res chain seq x y z
N MET A 1 29.79 -21.13 -9.57
CA MET A 1 28.81 -21.21 -8.45
C MET A 1 28.66 -22.66 -8.06
N ARG A 2 28.33 -22.95 -6.80
CA ARG A 2 28.25 -24.31 -6.27
C ARG A 2 26.91 -24.58 -5.56
N ILE A 3 26.57 -25.84 -5.39
CA ILE A 3 25.52 -26.35 -4.50
C ILE A 3 26.21 -27.01 -3.30
N LEU A 4 25.79 -26.67 -2.08
CA LEU A 4 26.20 -27.38 -0.88
C LEU A 4 25.24 -28.57 -0.65
N ARG A 5 25.76 -29.79 -0.80
CA ARG A 5 25.04 -31.04 -0.54
C ARG A 5 25.26 -31.48 0.89
N VAL A 6 24.16 -31.80 1.58
CA VAL A 6 24.19 -32.26 2.97
C VAL A 6 23.37 -33.54 3.07
N ASN A 7 24.04 -34.65 3.36
CA ASN A 7 23.38 -35.92 3.63
C ASN A 7 23.33 -36.16 5.14
N MET A 8 22.13 -36.12 5.71
CA MET A 8 21.95 -36.23 7.15
C MET A 8 22.02 -37.67 7.66
N SER A 9 21.87 -38.67 6.79
CA SER A 9 22.02 -40.08 7.18
C SER A 9 23.48 -40.49 7.33
N GLU A 10 24.36 -39.94 6.48
CA GLU A 10 25.80 -40.16 6.53
C GLU A 10 26.55 -39.06 7.29
N LEU A 11 25.86 -37.98 7.66
CA LEU A 11 26.42 -36.75 8.24
C LEU A 11 27.55 -36.16 7.37
N LYS A 12 27.39 -36.22 6.06
CA LYS A 12 28.38 -35.73 5.08
C LYS A 12 27.95 -34.40 4.48
N VAL A 13 28.94 -33.54 4.28
CA VAL A 13 28.81 -32.26 3.59
C VAL A 13 29.76 -32.25 2.40
N ALA A 14 29.26 -31.87 1.23
CA ALA A 14 30.04 -31.79 0.01
C ALA A 14 29.65 -30.58 -0.83
N LEU A 15 30.58 -30.04 -1.59
CA LEU A 15 30.32 -29.02 -2.59
C LEU A 15 30.29 -29.65 -3.98
N GLU A 16 29.25 -29.33 -4.75
CA GLU A 16 29.09 -29.71 -6.15
C GLU A 16 29.04 -28.44 -7.00
N ASP A 17 29.54 -28.49 -8.23
CA ASP A 17 29.35 -27.38 -9.16
C ASP A 17 27.87 -27.24 -9.53
N LEU A 18 27.40 -26.00 -9.62
CA LEU A 18 26.05 -25.72 -10.10
C LEU A 18 26.01 -26.09 -11.60
N PRO A 19 25.04 -26.92 -12.05
CA PRO A 19 24.87 -27.22 -13.47
C PRO A 19 24.74 -25.93 -14.30
N GLU A 20 25.38 -25.90 -15.48
CA GLU A 20 25.45 -24.68 -16.29
C GLU A 20 24.04 -24.23 -16.75
N GLU A 21 23.13 -25.17 -16.98
CA GLU A 21 21.72 -24.88 -17.30
C GLU A 21 20.96 -24.18 -16.16
N TRP A 22 21.47 -24.21 -14.92
CA TRP A 22 20.85 -23.58 -13.74
C TRP A 22 21.52 -22.25 -13.35
N LYS A 23 22.53 -21.81 -14.09
CA LYS A 23 23.34 -20.62 -13.76
C LYS A 23 22.52 -19.35 -13.53
N LEU A 24 21.46 -19.16 -14.32
CA LEU A 24 20.62 -17.97 -14.33
C LEU A 24 19.39 -18.07 -13.42
N ILE A 25 19.18 -19.22 -12.79
CA ILE A 25 18.06 -19.44 -11.88
C ILE A 25 18.56 -19.61 -10.45
N GLY A 26 17.67 -19.28 -9.52
CA GLY A 26 17.87 -19.40 -8.09
C GLY A 26 16.52 -19.58 -7.43
N GLY A 27 16.45 -19.32 -6.13
CA GLY A 27 15.20 -19.27 -5.36
C GLY A 27 14.18 -20.35 -5.75
N ARG A 28 12.96 -19.92 -6.06
CA ARG A 28 11.82 -20.78 -6.45
C ARG A 28 12.10 -21.67 -7.67
N GLY A 29 12.65 -21.13 -8.76
CA GLY A 29 12.96 -21.92 -9.95
C GLY A 29 14.01 -23.01 -9.72
N LEU A 30 15.05 -22.73 -8.93
CA LEU A 30 16.06 -23.74 -8.60
C LEU A 30 15.49 -24.84 -7.70
N ILE A 31 14.61 -24.49 -6.75
CA ILE A 31 13.86 -25.48 -5.97
C ILE A 31 13.10 -26.40 -6.93
N ALA A 32 12.33 -25.86 -7.86
CA ALA A 32 11.54 -26.65 -8.82
C ALA A 32 12.40 -27.59 -9.68
N LYS A 33 13.58 -27.13 -10.14
CA LYS A 33 14.52 -27.98 -10.89
C LYS A 33 15.08 -29.13 -10.05
N VAL A 34 15.51 -28.87 -8.82
CA VAL A 34 16.03 -29.91 -7.92
C VAL A 34 14.93 -30.92 -7.57
N MET A 35 13.72 -30.43 -7.27
CA MET A 35 12.57 -31.29 -6.97
C MET A 35 12.27 -32.26 -8.11
N ASN A 36 12.16 -31.77 -9.35
CA ASN A 36 11.90 -32.62 -10.51
C ASN A 36 13.01 -33.64 -10.82
N LYS A 37 14.27 -33.28 -10.52
CA LYS A 37 15.43 -34.12 -10.82
C LYS A 37 15.69 -35.15 -9.74
N GLU A 38 15.43 -34.83 -8.48
CA GLU A 38 16.01 -35.56 -7.34
C GLU A 38 15.01 -35.99 -6.26
N VAL A 39 13.73 -35.58 -6.34
CA VAL A 39 12.71 -35.94 -5.35
C VAL A 39 11.60 -36.75 -6.01
N PRO A 40 11.32 -37.98 -5.57
CA PRO A 40 10.16 -38.73 -6.02
C PRO A 40 8.87 -37.96 -5.68
N PRO A 41 7.98 -37.66 -6.64
CA PRO A 41 6.75 -36.91 -6.37
C PRO A 41 5.83 -37.56 -5.33
N ASP A 42 5.90 -38.88 -5.19
CA ASP A 42 5.16 -39.71 -4.22
C ASP A 42 5.92 -39.93 -2.89
N ALA A 43 7.13 -39.40 -2.72
CA ALA A 43 7.89 -39.52 -1.47
C ALA A 43 7.10 -38.98 -0.26
N ASP A 44 7.28 -39.58 0.92
CA ASP A 44 6.72 -39.02 2.16
C ASP A 44 7.31 -37.61 2.40
N PRO A 45 6.47 -36.56 2.57
CA PRO A 45 6.96 -35.20 2.82
C PRO A 45 7.88 -35.06 4.04
N LEU A 46 7.80 -35.94 5.04
CA LEU A 46 8.71 -35.90 6.19
C LEU A 46 9.82 -36.96 6.12
N GLY A 47 9.77 -37.84 5.11
CA GLY A 47 10.71 -38.93 4.90
C GLY A 47 12.10 -38.50 4.45
N PRO A 48 13.05 -39.44 4.41
CA PRO A 48 14.45 -39.19 4.03
C PRO A 48 14.64 -38.89 2.53
N GLU A 49 13.71 -39.30 1.66
CA GLU A 49 13.77 -39.07 0.22
C GLU A 49 13.39 -37.63 -0.18
N ASN A 50 12.57 -36.96 0.63
CA ASN A 50 12.26 -35.56 0.43
C ASN A 50 13.48 -34.69 0.76
N LYS A 51 13.67 -33.60 0.03
CA LYS A 51 14.80 -32.68 0.20
C LYS A 51 14.34 -31.33 0.73
N LEU A 52 15.07 -30.80 1.72
CA LEU A 52 14.99 -29.39 2.07
C LEU A 52 15.98 -28.62 1.21
N ILE A 53 15.49 -27.62 0.48
CA ILE A 53 16.29 -26.83 -0.45
C ILE A 53 16.23 -25.37 -0.03
N VAL A 54 17.39 -24.77 0.23
CA VAL A 54 17.53 -23.34 0.55
C VAL A 54 18.28 -22.68 -0.60
N ALA A 55 17.65 -21.78 -1.33
CA ALA A 55 18.19 -21.20 -2.57
C ALA A 55 18.12 -19.67 -2.59
N GLY A 56 19.25 -19.03 -2.86
CA GLY A 56 19.32 -17.58 -3.12
C GLY A 56 19.09 -17.25 -4.59
N GLY A 57 18.71 -16.01 -4.88
CA GLY A 57 18.63 -15.52 -6.25
C GLY A 57 20.00 -15.36 -6.92
N PRO A 58 20.07 -15.35 -8.27
CA PRO A 58 21.28 -15.15 -9.07
C PRO A 58 21.95 -13.78 -8.94
N LEU A 59 21.39 -12.87 -8.16
CA LEU A 59 21.88 -11.50 -7.96
C LEU A 59 22.04 -11.14 -6.47
N ALA A 60 21.88 -12.09 -5.54
CA ALA A 60 21.74 -11.78 -4.12
C ALA A 60 22.97 -11.11 -3.48
N GLY A 61 24.18 -11.60 -3.73
CA GLY A 61 25.41 -11.06 -3.16
C GLY A 61 25.87 -9.73 -3.78
N THR A 62 25.12 -9.19 -4.74
CA THR A 62 25.47 -7.95 -5.44
C THR A 62 25.03 -6.72 -4.64
N MET A 63 25.39 -5.53 -5.14
CA MET A 63 24.94 -4.24 -4.60
C MET A 63 23.56 -3.82 -5.12
N ALA A 64 22.93 -4.62 -5.97
CA ALA A 64 21.62 -4.28 -6.51
C ALA A 64 20.55 -4.35 -5.40
N PRO A 65 19.68 -3.34 -5.30
CA PRO A 65 18.76 -3.25 -4.18
C PRO A 65 17.66 -4.31 -4.31
N GLN A 66 17.13 -4.75 -3.16
CA GLN A 66 16.02 -5.72 -3.05
C GLN A 66 16.23 -7.14 -3.60
N LEU A 67 17.45 -7.48 -4.04
CA LEU A 67 17.77 -8.80 -4.61
C LEU A 67 18.28 -9.83 -3.61
N GLY A 68 18.22 -9.55 -2.31
CA GLY A 68 18.68 -10.43 -1.24
C GLY A 68 17.64 -11.44 -0.73
N ARG A 69 16.55 -11.70 -1.47
CA ARG A 69 15.54 -12.69 -1.03
C ARG A 69 16.08 -14.12 -1.15
N ILE A 70 15.58 -14.98 -0.26
CA ILE A 70 15.94 -16.40 -0.21
C ILE A 70 14.68 -17.25 -0.15
N SER A 71 14.71 -18.37 -0.85
CA SER A 71 13.62 -19.34 -0.91
C SER A 71 13.99 -20.59 -0.13
N VAL A 72 13.03 -21.13 0.62
CA VAL A 72 13.10 -22.45 1.25
C VAL A 72 12.00 -23.32 0.66
N GLY A 73 12.34 -24.53 0.19
CA GLY A 73 11.36 -25.40 -0.47
C GLY A 73 11.65 -26.88 -0.38
N GLY A 74 10.67 -27.66 -0.83
CA GLY A 74 10.62 -29.13 -0.77
C GLY A 74 9.21 -29.65 -1.06
N LYS A 75 8.97 -30.96 -0.89
CA LYS A 75 7.60 -31.49 -0.86
C LYS A 75 6.96 -31.10 0.48
N SER A 76 5.83 -30.42 0.43
CA SER A 76 5.15 -29.83 1.58
C SER A 76 4.46 -30.90 2.44
N PRO A 77 4.69 -30.95 3.76
CA PRO A 77 3.90 -31.80 4.66
C PRO A 77 2.46 -31.29 4.87
N LEU A 78 2.20 -30.01 4.56
CA LEU A 78 0.87 -29.42 4.66
C LEU A 78 0.02 -29.69 3.41
N THR A 79 0.57 -29.41 2.22
CA THR A 79 -0.17 -29.44 0.95
C THR A 79 0.12 -30.67 0.10
N LEU A 80 1.13 -31.47 0.45
CA LEU A 80 1.58 -32.69 -0.26
C LEU A 80 2.06 -32.47 -1.71
N GLY A 81 2.23 -31.21 -2.13
CA GLY A 81 2.85 -30.84 -3.41
C GLY A 81 4.18 -30.12 -3.22
N ILE A 82 4.67 -29.54 -4.31
CA ILE A 82 5.82 -28.64 -4.24
C ILE A 82 5.48 -27.37 -3.45
N LYS A 83 6.42 -26.88 -2.66
CA LYS A 83 6.30 -25.60 -1.96
C LYS A 83 7.59 -24.82 -2.04
N GLU A 84 7.43 -23.52 -2.25
CA GLU A 84 8.41 -22.50 -1.88
C GLU A 84 7.81 -21.59 -0.80
N ALA A 85 8.67 -21.17 0.12
CA ALA A 85 8.41 -20.12 1.08
C ALA A 85 9.59 -19.14 1.09
N ASN A 86 9.29 -17.86 0.93
CA ASN A 86 10.28 -16.82 0.70
C ASN A 86 10.56 -15.97 1.95
N ALA A 87 11.80 -15.54 2.14
CA ALA A 87 12.19 -14.69 3.26
C ALA A 87 13.19 -13.57 2.86
N GLY A 88 13.27 -12.55 3.71
CA GLY A 88 14.33 -11.55 3.67
C GLY A 88 15.54 -11.95 4.53
N GLY A 89 16.37 -10.95 4.88
CA GLY A 89 17.59 -11.16 5.66
C GLY A 89 18.86 -11.19 4.79
N PRO A 90 20.04 -11.35 5.40
CA PRO A 90 21.32 -11.34 4.70
C PRO A 90 21.74 -12.72 4.16
N ALA A 91 21.00 -13.81 4.45
CA ALA A 91 21.42 -15.18 4.19
C ALA A 91 21.77 -15.45 2.71
N ALA A 92 20.91 -15.09 1.76
CA ALA A 92 21.19 -15.30 0.33
C ALA A 92 22.43 -14.54 -0.14
N GLN A 93 22.65 -13.33 0.39
CA GLN A 93 23.79 -12.49 0.01
C GLN A 93 25.11 -13.08 0.52
N LYS A 94 25.10 -13.60 1.76
CA LYS A 94 26.26 -14.29 2.35
C LYS A 94 26.58 -15.59 1.60
N LEU A 95 25.57 -16.39 1.26
CA LEU A 95 25.77 -17.61 0.44
C LEU A 95 26.38 -17.30 -0.92
N ASP A 96 25.90 -16.25 -1.60
CA ASP A 96 26.42 -15.88 -2.91
C ASP A 96 27.88 -15.41 -2.85
N LYS A 97 28.28 -14.66 -1.80
CA LYS A 97 29.70 -14.31 -1.55
C LYS A 97 30.58 -15.52 -1.26
N LEU A 98 30.03 -16.56 -0.63
CA LEU A 98 30.68 -17.86 -0.45
C LEU A 98 30.71 -18.70 -1.74
N GLY A 99 30.14 -18.20 -2.83
CA GLY A 99 30.04 -18.89 -4.11
C GLY A 99 29.05 -20.06 -4.09
N ILE A 100 28.06 -20.03 -3.19
CA ILE A 100 27.04 -21.06 -3.00
C ILE A 100 25.69 -20.49 -3.47
N ARG A 101 25.03 -21.18 -4.41
CA ARG A 101 23.70 -20.79 -4.91
C ARG A 101 22.58 -21.41 -4.07
N ALA A 102 22.77 -22.65 -3.66
CA ALA A 102 21.79 -23.39 -2.89
C ALA A 102 22.45 -24.37 -1.91
N ILE A 103 21.69 -24.71 -0.87
CA ILE A 103 21.95 -25.80 0.05
C ILE A 103 20.85 -26.84 -0.20
N VAL A 104 21.24 -28.09 -0.44
CA VAL A 104 20.30 -29.21 -0.64
C VAL A 104 20.56 -30.27 0.42
N ILE A 105 19.57 -30.50 1.26
CA ILE A 105 19.66 -31.38 2.43
C ILE A 105 18.73 -32.58 2.23
N ASP A 106 19.28 -33.79 2.36
CA ASP A 106 18.55 -35.05 2.26
C ASP A 106 18.89 -36.04 3.38
N GLY A 107 18.23 -37.20 3.38
CA GLY A 107 18.38 -38.20 4.42
C GLY A 107 17.76 -37.74 5.75
N ALA A 108 18.08 -38.46 6.82
CA ALA A 108 17.73 -38.09 8.20
C ALA A 108 18.76 -38.70 9.16
N PRO A 109 19.13 -38.01 10.25
CA PRO A 109 20.05 -38.56 11.23
C PRO A 109 19.35 -39.60 12.11
N GLU A 110 20.10 -40.20 13.04
CA GLU A 110 19.53 -41.02 14.12
C GLU A 110 18.43 -40.25 14.87
N GLU A 111 17.34 -40.95 15.22
CA GLU A 111 16.18 -40.33 15.84
C GLU A 111 16.54 -39.59 17.14
N GLY A 112 16.03 -38.37 17.27
CA GLY A 112 16.26 -37.52 18.43
C GLY A 112 17.58 -36.77 18.46
N LYS A 113 18.46 -36.96 17.46
CA LYS A 113 19.70 -36.18 17.29
C LYS A 113 19.49 -34.90 16.49
N TRP A 114 20.08 -33.82 16.97
CA TRP A 114 20.03 -32.50 16.34
C TRP A 114 21.40 -32.04 15.88
N TYR A 115 21.44 -31.31 14.77
CA TYR A 115 22.66 -30.73 14.21
C TYR A 115 22.52 -29.25 13.86
N LEU A 116 23.64 -28.54 13.87
CA LEU A 116 23.80 -27.25 13.19
C LEU A 116 24.64 -27.49 11.93
N LEU A 117 24.27 -26.83 10.84
CA LEU A 117 25.12 -26.73 9.65
C LEU A 117 25.88 -25.40 9.71
N LYS A 118 27.20 -25.46 9.88
CA LYS A 118 28.07 -24.28 9.81
C LYS A 118 28.65 -24.14 8.42
N ILE A 119 28.63 -22.93 7.88
CA ILE A 119 29.15 -22.60 6.56
C ILE A 119 30.01 -21.35 6.69
N SER A 120 31.29 -21.47 6.35
CA SER A 120 32.23 -20.37 6.27
C SER A 120 32.97 -20.41 4.92
N LYS A 121 33.88 -19.46 4.71
CA LYS A 121 34.78 -19.45 3.55
C LYS A 121 35.63 -20.73 3.46
N ASP A 122 36.06 -21.23 4.61
CA ASP A 122 37.10 -22.26 4.71
C ASP A 122 36.51 -23.66 4.89
N GLU A 123 35.31 -23.77 5.48
CA GLU A 123 34.69 -25.06 5.75
C GLU A 123 33.16 -25.02 5.75
N ALA A 124 32.56 -26.20 5.53
CA ALA A 124 31.16 -26.46 5.83
C ALA A 124 31.04 -27.79 6.59
N SER A 125 30.40 -27.78 7.76
CA SER A 125 30.41 -28.92 8.68
C SER A 125 29.10 -29.04 9.46
N LEU A 126 28.76 -30.28 9.82
CA LEU A 126 27.66 -30.59 10.73
C LEU A 126 28.22 -30.73 12.14
N VAL A 127 27.62 -30.05 13.11
CA VAL A 127 27.98 -30.15 14.53
C VAL A 127 26.77 -30.56 15.37
N PRO A 128 26.92 -31.44 16.38
CA PRO A 128 25.84 -31.79 17.29
C PRO A 128 25.21 -30.55 17.95
N ALA A 129 23.88 -30.59 18.12
CA ALA A 129 23.06 -29.45 18.52
C ALA A 129 22.00 -29.83 19.57
N ASP A 130 22.13 -31.00 20.21
CA ASP A 130 21.18 -31.49 21.20
C ASP A 130 20.99 -30.51 22.38
N GLU A 131 22.00 -29.67 22.69
CA GLU A 131 21.92 -28.62 23.71
C GLU A 131 20.87 -27.53 23.42
N TYR A 132 20.48 -27.36 22.15
CA TYR A 132 19.51 -26.34 21.72
C TYR A 132 18.09 -26.87 21.56
N LYS A 133 17.88 -28.18 21.80
CA LYS A 133 16.57 -28.82 21.69
C LYS A 133 15.56 -28.13 22.61
N GLY A 134 14.36 -27.87 22.11
CA GLY A 134 13.27 -27.21 22.83
C GLY A 134 13.43 -25.70 22.99
N MET A 135 14.47 -25.08 22.39
CA MET A 135 14.58 -23.62 22.37
C MET A 135 13.72 -23.01 21.27
N GLY A 136 13.01 -21.93 21.60
CA GLY A 136 12.43 -21.02 20.62
C GLY A 136 13.50 -20.25 19.83
N ASN A 137 13.09 -19.65 18.71
CA ASN A 137 13.98 -18.98 17.77
C ASN A 137 14.74 -17.80 18.39
N TYR A 138 14.11 -16.99 19.25
CA TYR A 138 14.79 -15.82 19.84
C TYR A 138 15.90 -16.25 20.80
N ARG A 139 15.60 -17.21 21.70
CA ARG A 139 16.60 -17.75 22.62
C ARG A 139 17.72 -18.48 21.87
N LEU A 140 17.38 -19.24 20.83
CA LEU A 140 18.37 -19.92 19.99
C LEU A 140 19.34 -18.92 19.35
N ALA A 141 18.81 -17.86 18.73
CA ALA A 141 19.62 -16.84 18.09
C ALA A 141 20.57 -16.15 19.10
N GLU A 142 20.06 -15.81 20.28
CA GLU A 142 20.85 -15.22 21.37
C GLU A 142 22.04 -16.12 21.76
N GLU A 143 21.79 -17.41 22.00
CA GLU A 143 22.82 -18.38 22.40
C GLU A 143 23.85 -18.63 21.28
N LEU A 144 23.42 -18.70 20.02
CA LEU A 144 24.33 -18.86 18.89
C LEU A 144 25.22 -17.63 18.71
N TYR A 145 24.68 -16.42 18.89
CA TYR A 145 25.47 -15.19 18.79
C TYR A 145 26.43 -14.98 19.97
N LYS A 146 26.10 -15.45 21.18
CA LYS A 146 27.06 -15.48 22.31
C LYS A 146 28.30 -16.31 21.96
N LYS A 147 28.14 -17.41 21.21
CA LYS A 147 29.24 -18.31 20.84
C LYS A 147 30.02 -17.87 19.60
N GLN A 148 29.38 -17.19 18.64
CA GLN A 148 29.95 -16.95 17.30
C GLN A 148 30.07 -15.47 16.92
N GLY A 149 29.58 -14.55 17.76
CA GLY A 149 29.47 -13.11 17.47
C GLY A 149 28.27 -12.79 16.57
N ASN A 150 27.81 -11.54 16.59
CA ASN A 150 26.57 -11.11 15.88
C ASN A 150 26.77 -10.78 14.38
N THR A 151 27.62 -11.55 13.70
CA THR A 151 27.97 -11.34 12.28
C THR A 151 27.36 -12.37 11.32
N PRO A 152 27.25 -13.67 11.68
CA PRO A 152 26.65 -14.67 10.80
C PRO A 152 25.16 -14.44 10.54
N ALA A 153 24.65 -14.92 9.40
CA ALA A 153 23.20 -15.08 9.22
C ALA A 153 22.76 -16.43 9.77
N LEU A 154 21.60 -16.46 10.44
CA LEU A 154 21.01 -17.69 10.95
C LEU A 154 19.75 -18.04 10.15
N ILE A 155 19.58 -19.32 9.85
CA ILE A 155 18.34 -19.93 9.37
C ILE A 155 17.98 -21.02 10.38
N SER A 156 16.83 -20.96 11.04
CA SER A 156 16.52 -21.83 12.17
C SER A 156 15.07 -22.29 12.22
N ILE A 157 14.82 -23.28 13.07
CA ILE A 157 13.48 -23.72 13.46
C ILE A 157 13.28 -23.58 14.96
N GLY A 158 12.06 -23.23 15.35
CA GLY A 158 11.61 -23.27 16.73
C GLY A 158 11.06 -24.65 17.11
N ILE A 159 10.34 -24.71 18.22
CA ILE A 159 9.73 -25.93 18.77
C ILE A 159 8.77 -26.59 17.75
N ALA A 160 8.05 -25.81 16.95
CA ALA A 160 7.12 -26.33 15.97
C ALA A 160 7.80 -27.17 14.87
N GLY A 161 8.97 -26.72 14.41
CA GLY A 161 9.78 -27.47 13.46
C GLY A 161 10.32 -28.75 14.09
N GLU A 162 10.78 -28.70 15.35
CA GLU A 162 11.26 -29.89 16.06
C GLU A 162 10.20 -31.00 16.16
N ARG A 163 8.95 -30.58 16.36
CA ARG A 163 7.78 -31.47 16.45
C ARG A 163 7.17 -31.83 15.10
N LYS A 164 7.74 -31.31 14.01
CA LYS A 164 7.31 -31.56 12.63
C LYS A 164 5.85 -31.20 12.39
N TYR A 165 5.36 -30.14 13.04
CA TYR A 165 4.00 -29.63 12.82
C TYR A 165 3.83 -29.07 11.41
N LYS A 166 2.72 -29.38 10.75
CA LYS A 166 2.50 -28.96 9.35
C LYS A 166 2.44 -27.44 9.14
N SER A 167 2.19 -26.64 10.20
CA SER A 167 2.27 -25.18 10.16
C SER A 167 3.66 -24.61 10.50
N ALA A 168 4.69 -25.44 10.69
CA ALA A 168 6.01 -24.95 11.10
C ALA A 168 6.72 -24.12 10.01
N SER A 169 7.21 -22.95 10.41
CA SER A 169 7.99 -22.02 9.59
C SER A 169 9.51 -22.26 9.73
N VAL A 170 10.27 -21.70 8.79
CA VAL A 170 11.72 -21.53 8.93
C VAL A 170 12.00 -20.05 9.20
N ALA A 171 12.63 -19.76 10.33
CA ALA A 171 13.00 -18.41 10.74
C ALA A 171 14.38 -18.03 10.18
N LEU A 172 14.57 -16.76 9.88
CA LEU A 172 15.80 -16.18 9.39
C LEU A 172 16.06 -14.87 10.12
N THR A 173 17.33 -14.61 10.41
CA THR A 173 17.73 -13.34 11.00
C THR A 173 17.74 -12.22 9.99
N ASP A 174 17.33 -11.03 10.40
CA ASP A 174 17.52 -9.82 9.63
C ASP A 174 18.98 -9.30 9.71
N ALA A 175 19.23 -8.11 9.17
CA ALA A 175 20.57 -7.50 9.17
C ALA A 175 21.11 -7.15 10.57
N PHE A 176 20.27 -7.17 11.60
CA PHE A 176 20.62 -6.84 12.99
C PHE A 176 20.66 -8.08 13.90
N GLY A 177 20.35 -9.26 13.35
CA GLY A 177 20.34 -10.53 14.07
C GLY A 177 18.98 -10.92 14.64
N ASP A 178 17.91 -10.17 14.37
CA ASP A 178 16.57 -10.49 14.88
C ASP A 178 15.93 -11.61 14.02
N PRO A 179 15.52 -12.77 14.60
CA PRO A 179 15.02 -13.94 13.86
C PRO A 179 13.54 -13.84 13.44
N SER A 180 12.99 -12.64 13.24
CA SER A 180 11.59 -12.41 12.86
C SER A 180 11.26 -12.56 11.37
N ARG A 181 12.25 -12.85 10.49
CA ARG A 181 11.95 -13.14 9.07
C ARG A 181 11.55 -14.58 8.94
N ASN A 182 10.47 -14.87 8.24
CA ASN A 182 9.98 -16.23 8.13
C ASN A 182 9.79 -16.62 6.66
N ALA A 183 10.41 -17.74 6.27
CA ALA A 183 9.89 -18.57 5.20
C ALA A 183 8.73 -19.37 5.82
N GLY A 184 7.57 -18.70 5.88
CA GLY A 184 6.48 -19.08 6.79
C GLY A 184 5.74 -20.34 6.39
N ARG A 185 5.37 -20.45 5.11
CA ARG A 185 4.17 -21.19 4.72
C ARG A 185 4.47 -22.60 4.22
N GLY A 186 3.52 -23.51 4.42
CA GLY A 186 3.53 -24.85 3.82
C GLY A 186 4.38 -25.89 4.55
N GLY A 187 4.82 -25.61 5.78
CA GLY A 187 5.43 -26.61 6.66
C GLY A 187 6.91 -26.89 6.38
N MET A 188 7.64 -25.93 5.81
CA MET A 188 9.08 -26.11 5.54
C MET A 188 9.90 -26.24 6.84
N GLY A 189 9.43 -25.69 7.95
CA GLY A 189 10.05 -25.89 9.27
C GLY A 189 9.96 -27.34 9.75
N ALA A 190 8.86 -28.02 9.44
CA ALA A 190 8.69 -29.44 9.77
C ALA A 190 9.57 -30.33 8.91
N LEU A 191 9.73 -30.00 7.63
CA LEU A 191 10.69 -30.66 6.76
C LEU A 191 12.12 -30.48 7.28
N MET A 192 12.51 -29.26 7.65
CA MET A 192 13.83 -28.99 8.25
C MET A 192 14.03 -29.78 9.56
N GLY A 193 13.02 -29.85 10.42
CA GLY A 193 13.05 -30.66 11.63
C GLY A 193 13.10 -32.17 11.36
N SER A 194 12.48 -32.64 10.28
CA SER A 194 12.57 -34.06 9.87
C SER A 194 13.97 -34.47 9.42
N LYS A 195 14.77 -33.50 8.98
CA LYS A 195 16.20 -33.65 8.68
C LYS A 195 17.09 -33.54 9.91
N GLY A 196 16.53 -33.36 11.11
CA GLY A 196 17.28 -33.20 12.37
C GLY A 196 18.17 -31.95 12.40
N LEU A 197 17.84 -30.92 11.62
CA LEU A 197 18.62 -29.70 11.50
C LEU A 197 17.98 -28.58 12.32
N LYS A 198 18.67 -28.13 13.37
CA LYS A 198 18.17 -27.07 14.27
C LYS A 198 18.41 -25.67 13.70
N ALA A 199 19.58 -25.44 13.10
CA ALA A 199 19.90 -24.21 12.39
C ALA A 199 21.01 -24.37 11.36
N ILE A 200 21.07 -23.43 10.43
CA ILE A 200 22.16 -23.19 9.49
C ILE A 200 22.79 -21.85 9.86
N ILE A 201 24.12 -21.81 9.94
CA ILE A 201 24.90 -20.64 10.30
C ILE A 201 25.82 -20.28 9.16
N ILE A 202 25.67 -19.08 8.62
CA ILE A 202 26.33 -18.64 7.40
C ILE A 202 27.21 -17.44 7.70
N ASP A 203 28.53 -17.63 7.63
CA ASP A 203 29.53 -16.60 7.85
C ASP A 203 30.32 -16.33 6.56
N ASP A 204 30.16 -15.12 6.01
CA ASP A 204 30.88 -14.65 4.82
C ASP A 204 32.16 -13.87 5.17
N SER A 205 32.62 -13.90 6.43
CA SER A 205 33.83 -13.20 6.86
C SER A 205 35.04 -13.62 6.01
N GLY A 206 35.83 -12.63 5.58
CA GLY A 206 37.03 -12.85 4.76
C GLY A 206 36.76 -13.26 3.30
N THR A 207 35.50 -13.25 2.84
CA THR A 207 35.14 -13.46 1.43
C THR A 207 35.29 -12.19 0.59
N PRO A 208 35.69 -12.31 -0.69
CA PRO A 208 35.71 -11.16 -1.60
C PRO A 208 34.29 -10.73 -2.00
N SER A 209 34.17 -9.55 -2.63
CA SER A 209 32.93 -9.17 -3.31
C SER A 209 32.60 -10.16 -4.44
N VAL A 210 31.32 -10.39 -4.72
CA VAL A 210 30.90 -11.22 -5.86
C VAL A 210 31.44 -10.72 -7.20
N ASP A 211 31.65 -11.66 -8.12
CA ASP A 211 32.09 -11.36 -9.48
C ASP A 211 30.97 -10.74 -10.32
N ILE A 212 31.33 -9.66 -11.04
CA ILE A 212 30.47 -8.93 -11.96
C ILE A 212 31.29 -8.65 -13.21
N ALA A 213 30.88 -9.21 -14.35
CA ALA A 213 31.62 -9.12 -15.61
C ALA A 213 31.73 -7.68 -16.15
N ASP A 214 30.66 -6.90 -16.08
CA ASP A 214 30.64 -5.47 -16.43
C ASP A 214 30.21 -4.63 -15.23
N ARG A 215 31.18 -4.23 -14.41
CA ARG A 215 30.93 -3.41 -13.21
C ARG A 215 30.42 -2.01 -13.51
N ALA A 216 30.76 -1.44 -14.68
CA ALA A 216 30.36 -0.09 -15.04
C ALA A 216 28.87 -0.08 -15.39
N ARG A 217 28.45 -0.97 -16.29
CA ARG A 217 27.03 -1.13 -16.65
C ARG A 217 26.19 -1.52 -15.44
N PHE A 218 26.67 -2.45 -14.60
CA PHE A 218 25.94 -2.86 -13.41
C PHE A 218 25.64 -1.67 -12.46
N ARG A 219 26.62 -0.80 -12.22
CA ARG A 219 26.45 0.39 -11.36
C ARG A 219 25.49 1.41 -11.95
N GLU A 220 25.53 1.61 -13.26
CA GLU A 220 24.61 2.49 -13.98
C GLU A 220 23.17 2.03 -13.79
N VAL A 221 22.89 0.75 -14.10
CA VAL A 221 21.56 0.14 -13.96
C VAL A 221 21.06 0.25 -12.52
N VAL A 222 21.91 -0.04 -11.53
CA VAL A 222 21.55 0.08 -10.12
C VAL A 222 21.22 1.53 -9.73
N ARG A 223 22.03 2.51 -10.16
CA ARG A 223 21.80 3.93 -9.85
C ARG A 223 20.44 4.38 -10.40
N ASP A 224 20.16 4.04 -11.65
CA ASP A 224 18.93 4.46 -12.32
C ASP A 224 17.71 3.80 -11.67
N TRP A 225 17.82 2.52 -11.29
CA TRP A 225 16.75 1.83 -10.57
C TRP A 225 16.49 2.39 -9.16
N VAL A 226 17.55 2.76 -8.43
CA VAL A 226 17.42 3.41 -7.11
C VAL A 226 16.69 4.75 -7.23
N ASP A 227 16.96 5.54 -8.27
CA ASP A 227 16.26 6.80 -8.52
C ASP A 227 14.76 6.58 -8.78
N ILE A 228 14.42 5.57 -9.60
CA ILE A 228 13.03 5.16 -9.85
C ILE A 228 12.33 4.80 -8.53
N LEU A 229 12.91 3.90 -7.73
CA LEU A 229 12.30 3.45 -6.48
C LEU A 229 12.15 4.56 -5.42
N ARG A 230 13.02 5.57 -5.44
CA ARG A 230 12.94 6.71 -4.51
C ARG A 230 11.80 7.68 -4.85
N LYS A 231 11.44 7.77 -6.13
CA LYS A 231 10.36 8.62 -6.65
C LYS A 231 9.01 7.89 -6.73
N ASP A 232 9.02 6.57 -6.61
CA ASP A 232 7.79 5.78 -6.64
C ASP A 232 6.95 5.98 -5.37
N VAL A 233 5.69 6.36 -5.57
CA VAL A 233 4.73 6.63 -4.49
C VAL A 233 4.46 5.38 -3.66
N GLY A 234 4.31 4.20 -4.29
CA GLY A 234 4.04 2.94 -3.58
C GLY A 234 5.20 2.53 -2.66
N CYS A 235 6.42 2.65 -3.14
CA CYS A 235 7.63 2.41 -2.36
C CYS A 235 7.79 3.42 -1.20
N GLY A 236 7.46 4.70 -1.42
CA GLY A 236 7.47 5.73 -0.37
C GLY A 236 6.46 5.44 0.74
N LEU A 237 5.27 4.98 0.35
CA LEU A 237 4.18 4.53 1.21
C LEU A 237 4.59 3.33 2.08
N PHE A 238 5.20 2.30 1.49
CA PHE A 238 5.78 1.17 2.25
C PHE A 238 6.91 1.59 3.19
N ARG A 239 7.75 2.57 2.82
CA ARG A 239 8.80 3.11 3.71
C ARG A 239 8.20 3.76 4.95
N GLN A 240 7.04 4.39 4.80
CA GLN A 240 6.44 5.19 5.85
C GLN A 240 5.58 4.36 6.82
N PHE A 241 4.86 3.37 6.31
CA PHE A 241 3.87 2.60 7.10
C PHE A 241 4.18 1.10 7.18
N GLY A 242 5.11 0.60 6.38
CA GLY A 242 5.27 -0.84 6.18
C GLY A 242 4.09 -1.43 5.40
N THR A 243 3.91 -2.74 5.48
CA THR A 243 2.77 -3.40 4.82
C THR A 243 1.44 -3.08 5.49
N SER A 244 1.45 -2.62 6.75
CA SER A 244 0.25 -2.28 7.53
C SER A 244 -0.60 -1.16 6.93
N GLN A 245 -0.06 -0.35 6.00
CA GLN A 245 -0.86 0.56 5.18
C GLN A 245 -2.04 -0.13 4.47
N ALA A 246 -1.90 -1.43 4.15
CA ALA A 246 -2.95 -2.20 3.53
C ALA A 246 -4.21 -2.30 4.42
N VAL A 247 -4.13 -2.16 5.75
CA VAL A 247 -5.27 -2.36 6.67
C VAL A 247 -6.48 -1.53 6.28
N ALA A 248 -6.32 -0.22 6.13
CA ALA A 248 -7.43 0.64 5.72
C ALA A 248 -7.88 0.24 4.31
N GLN A 249 -6.98 0.23 3.33
CA GLN A 249 -7.32 -0.05 1.94
C GLN A 249 -8.07 -1.39 1.76
N MET A 250 -7.65 -2.45 2.44
CA MET A 250 -8.26 -3.78 2.38
C MET A 250 -9.61 -3.83 3.11
N SER A 251 -9.73 -3.15 4.25
CA SER A 251 -11.00 -3.05 4.98
C SER A 251 -12.08 -2.33 4.17
N TYR A 252 -11.73 -1.25 3.46
CA TYR A 252 -12.71 -0.53 2.63
C TYR A 252 -13.03 -1.24 1.32
N ARG A 253 -12.06 -1.96 0.75
CA ARG A 253 -12.33 -2.89 -0.36
C ARG A 253 -13.19 -4.09 0.05
N GLY A 254 -13.36 -4.33 1.35
CA GLY A 254 -14.15 -5.44 1.85
C GLY A 254 -13.45 -6.79 1.67
N THR A 255 -12.13 -6.85 1.79
CA THR A 255 -11.33 -8.08 1.61
C THR A 255 -10.53 -8.49 2.86
N MET A 256 -10.45 -7.65 3.89
CA MET A 256 -9.69 -7.96 5.10
C MET A 256 -10.49 -8.90 6.02
N PRO A 257 -10.00 -10.12 6.33
CA PRO A 257 -10.72 -11.07 7.16
C PRO A 257 -11.12 -10.53 8.54
N TYR A 258 -12.38 -10.75 8.91
CA TYR A 258 -12.93 -10.48 10.23
C TYR A 258 -13.66 -11.71 10.78
N LYS A 259 -13.38 -12.07 12.04
CA LYS A 259 -14.07 -13.14 12.80
C LYS A 259 -14.33 -14.40 11.96
N ASN A 260 -13.26 -15.15 11.67
CA ASN A 260 -13.28 -16.34 10.82
C ASN A 260 -13.87 -16.09 9.43
N TYR A 261 -13.35 -15.09 8.72
CA TYR A 261 -13.75 -14.72 7.34
C TYR A 261 -15.27 -14.49 7.20
N SER A 262 -15.95 -14.00 8.24
CA SER A 262 -17.39 -13.70 8.19
C SER A 262 -17.71 -12.36 7.53
N SER A 263 -16.75 -11.43 7.55
CA SER A 263 -16.81 -10.12 6.91
C SER A 263 -15.44 -9.79 6.32
N GLY A 264 -15.44 -9.00 5.25
CA GLY A 264 -14.23 -8.44 4.64
C GLY A 264 -13.90 -7.02 5.15
N ARG A 265 -14.70 -6.52 6.10
CA ARG A 265 -14.48 -5.25 6.78
C ARG A 265 -14.57 -5.44 8.30
N PRO A 266 -13.42 -5.48 9.00
CA PRO A 266 -13.41 -5.60 10.46
C PRO A 266 -14.06 -4.41 11.14
N GLU A 267 -14.74 -4.62 12.27
CA GLU A 267 -15.12 -3.51 13.14
C GLU A 267 -13.86 -3.01 13.87
N GLY A 268 -13.69 -1.70 13.98
CA GLY A 268 -12.52 -1.13 14.67
C GLY A 268 -11.19 -1.22 13.91
N PHE A 269 -11.16 -1.57 12.61
CA PHE A 269 -9.91 -1.65 11.83
C PHE A 269 -9.06 -0.36 11.89
N GLY A 270 -9.68 0.80 12.15
CA GLY A 270 -8.97 2.07 12.34
C GLY A 270 -7.96 2.05 13.50
N GLN A 271 -8.22 1.26 14.54
CA GLN A 271 -7.32 1.09 15.71
C GLN A 271 -6.05 0.31 15.36
N VAL A 272 -6.11 -0.50 14.31
CA VAL A 272 -4.99 -1.30 13.80
C VAL A 272 -4.52 -0.82 12.42
N SER A 273 -4.90 0.39 12.03
CA SER A 273 -4.50 1.00 10.76
C SER A 273 -2.98 1.23 10.70
N GLY A 274 -2.45 1.42 9.48
CA GLY A 274 -1.04 1.77 9.32
C GLY A 274 -0.70 3.09 10.01
N GLU A 275 -1.62 4.04 10.04
CA GLU A 275 -1.50 5.30 10.75
C GLU A 275 -1.45 5.11 12.27
N ALA A 276 -2.35 4.29 12.84
CA ALA A 276 -2.34 3.99 14.27
C ALA A 276 -1.04 3.28 14.68
N LEU A 277 -0.61 2.28 13.91
CA LEU A 277 0.63 1.57 14.16
C LEU A 277 1.84 2.50 14.10
N LYS A 278 1.92 3.33 13.07
CA LYS A 278 3.02 4.28 12.88
C LYS A 278 3.09 5.31 14.00
N ASN A 279 1.95 5.83 14.46
CA ASN A 279 1.91 6.74 15.61
C ASN A 279 2.50 6.08 16.86
N ASN A 280 2.12 4.83 17.13
CA ASN A 280 2.68 4.06 18.25
C ASN A 280 4.19 3.83 18.07
N VAL A 281 4.63 3.40 16.89
CA VAL A 281 6.05 3.15 16.59
C VAL A 281 6.90 4.38 16.92
N TRP A 282 6.49 5.57 16.46
CA TRP A 282 7.25 6.78 16.70
C TRP A 282 7.19 7.28 18.14
N ALA A 283 6.01 7.24 18.76
CA ALA A 283 5.83 7.66 20.15
C ALA A 283 6.61 6.77 21.14
N ARG A 284 6.86 5.51 20.78
CA ARG A 284 7.42 4.47 21.66
C ARG A 284 8.87 4.08 21.32
N GLY A 285 9.55 4.87 20.50
CA GLY A 285 10.95 4.64 20.13
C GLY A 285 11.20 3.43 19.21
N GLY A 286 10.16 2.93 18.54
CA GLY A 286 10.28 1.97 17.46
C GLY A 286 10.84 2.60 16.18
N LYS A 287 11.05 1.78 15.14
CA LYS A 287 11.66 2.27 13.89
C LYS A 287 11.28 1.47 12.64
N MET A 288 11.35 2.15 11.51
CA MET A 288 11.35 1.54 10.18
C MET A 288 12.78 1.17 9.78
N HIS A 289 13.00 0.01 9.13
CA HIS A 289 14.32 -0.39 8.67
C HIS A 289 14.30 -1.36 7.48
N SER A 290 15.47 -1.57 6.87
CA SER A 290 15.68 -2.57 5.82
C SER A 290 15.65 -4.00 6.37
N CYS A 291 14.92 -4.90 5.70
CA CYS A 291 14.93 -6.33 6.01
C CYS A 291 16.22 -7.03 5.55
N MET A 292 16.91 -6.48 4.55
CA MET A 292 18.14 -6.99 3.97
C MET A 292 19.09 -5.84 3.61
N PRO A 293 20.42 -6.05 3.62
CA PRO A 293 21.38 -5.08 3.11
C PRO A 293 21.03 -4.53 1.71
N GLY A 294 21.09 -3.21 1.55
CA GLY A 294 20.87 -2.52 0.28
C GLY A 294 19.40 -2.24 -0.08
N CYS A 295 18.42 -2.71 0.68
CA CYS A 295 17.00 -2.41 0.41
C CYS A 295 16.68 -0.92 0.64
N VAL A 296 16.21 -0.22 -0.41
CA VAL A 296 15.83 1.19 -0.34
C VAL A 296 14.37 1.43 0.06
N VAL A 297 13.54 0.39 0.13
CA VAL A 297 12.14 0.51 0.56
C VAL A 297 12.04 0.63 2.09
N GLN A 298 12.80 -0.17 2.84
CA GLN A 298 12.88 -0.08 4.32
C GLN A 298 11.52 -0.22 5.04
N CYS A 299 10.67 -1.14 4.58
CA CYS A 299 9.31 -1.33 5.07
C CYS A 299 9.17 -2.09 6.40
N SER A 300 10.27 -2.55 7.02
CA SER A 300 10.17 -3.40 8.22
C SER A 300 10.00 -2.56 9.48
N ILE A 301 9.11 -3.00 10.37
CA ILE A 301 8.74 -2.31 11.60
C ILE A 301 9.36 -3.02 12.81
N VAL A 302 10.04 -2.25 13.67
CA VAL A 302 10.34 -2.63 15.06
C VAL A 302 9.30 -1.94 15.94
N TYR A 303 8.54 -2.74 16.69
CA TYR A 303 7.42 -2.29 17.49
C TYR A 303 7.68 -2.48 18.99
N ASN A 304 7.38 -1.44 19.77
CA ASN A 304 7.60 -1.39 21.21
C ASN A 304 6.27 -1.14 21.94
N ASP A 305 6.22 -1.55 23.22
CA ASP A 305 5.15 -1.20 24.14
C ASP A 305 5.21 0.28 24.58
N ALA A 306 4.24 0.70 25.40
CA ALA A 306 4.13 2.06 25.89
C ALA A 306 5.35 2.50 26.73
N GLU A 307 6.06 1.56 27.35
CA GLU A 307 7.28 1.77 28.13
C GLU A 307 8.55 1.76 27.26
N GLY A 308 8.43 1.56 25.95
CA GLY A 308 9.53 1.54 25.00
C GLY A 308 10.29 0.21 24.94
N LYS A 309 9.76 -0.86 25.53
CA LYS A 309 10.33 -2.21 25.46
C LYS A 309 9.85 -2.91 24.19
N HIS A 310 10.76 -3.63 23.56
CA HIS A 310 10.50 -4.40 22.34
C HIS A 310 9.40 -5.44 22.53
N ILE A 311 8.42 -5.44 21.62
CA ILE A 311 7.39 -6.49 21.51
C ILE A 311 7.71 -7.41 20.33
N CYS A 312 7.83 -6.86 19.13
CA CYS A 312 8.08 -7.66 17.93
C CYS A 312 8.78 -6.85 16.83
N SER A 313 9.37 -7.59 15.90
CA SER A 313 9.97 -7.07 14.68
C SER A 313 9.20 -7.61 13.47
N ALA A 314 9.40 -6.99 12.30
CA ALA A 314 8.71 -7.35 11.07
C ALA A 314 7.18 -7.36 11.21
N TYR A 315 6.60 -6.32 11.83
CA TYR A 315 5.16 -6.27 12.08
C TYR A 315 4.37 -6.05 10.77
N GLU A 316 3.79 -7.12 10.23
CA GLU A 316 3.18 -7.19 8.90
C GLU A 316 1.65 -7.10 8.91
N TYR A 317 1.07 -6.64 7.78
CA TYR A 317 -0.37 -6.67 7.53
C TYR A 317 -1.02 -8.05 7.77
N GLU A 318 -0.37 -9.13 7.32
CA GLU A 318 -0.87 -10.50 7.50
C GLU A 318 -0.97 -10.87 8.99
N ALA A 319 -0.02 -10.44 9.83
CA ALA A 319 -0.10 -10.66 11.27
C ALA A 319 -1.25 -9.85 11.90
N ILE A 320 -1.40 -8.57 11.52
CA ILE A 320 -2.52 -7.72 11.96
C ILE A 320 -3.87 -8.34 11.59
N SER A 321 -3.96 -8.97 10.43
CA SER A 321 -5.19 -9.59 10.00
C SER A 321 -5.44 -10.94 10.66
N LEU A 322 -4.53 -11.92 10.52
CA LEU A 322 -4.81 -13.30 10.90
C LEU A 322 -4.66 -13.59 12.39
N LEU A 323 -3.81 -12.85 13.10
CA LEU A 323 -3.73 -12.89 14.57
C LEU A 323 -4.55 -11.79 15.24
N GLY A 324 -5.07 -10.84 14.46
CA GLY A 324 -5.86 -9.71 14.94
C GLY A 324 -7.31 -9.79 14.49
N THR A 325 -7.63 -9.11 13.40
CA THR A 325 -9.02 -8.88 12.98
C THR A 325 -9.79 -10.18 12.69
N ASN A 326 -9.13 -11.20 12.15
CA ASN A 326 -9.76 -12.50 11.92
C ASN A 326 -10.12 -13.22 13.24
N LEU A 327 -9.44 -12.88 14.34
CA LEU A 327 -9.75 -13.32 15.70
C LEU A 327 -10.61 -12.30 16.47
N GLY A 328 -11.02 -11.20 15.83
CA GLY A 328 -11.78 -10.11 16.46
C GLY A 328 -10.95 -9.20 17.37
N ILE A 329 -9.62 -9.31 17.36
CA ILE A 329 -8.70 -8.51 18.18
C ILE A 329 -8.29 -7.26 17.38
N VAL A 330 -8.42 -6.08 17.99
CA VAL A 330 -8.05 -4.78 17.40
C VAL A 330 -7.06 -3.98 18.26
N ASP A 331 -6.32 -4.68 19.13
CA ASP A 331 -5.22 -4.14 19.93
C ASP A 331 -3.88 -4.51 19.29
N LEU A 332 -3.11 -3.50 18.88
CA LEU A 332 -1.79 -3.67 18.25
C LEU A 332 -0.75 -4.30 19.18
N ASP A 333 -0.81 -4.05 20.48
CA ASP A 333 0.14 -4.62 21.43
C ASP A 333 -0.16 -6.11 21.64
N ALA A 334 -1.45 -6.45 21.73
CA ALA A 334 -1.92 -7.84 21.80
C ALA A 334 -1.50 -8.65 20.57
N ILE A 335 -1.78 -8.12 19.38
CA ILE A 335 -1.41 -8.76 18.12
C ILE A 335 0.13 -8.90 18.01
N GLY A 336 0.88 -7.87 18.41
CA GLY A 336 2.35 -7.92 18.45
C GLY A 336 2.88 -9.03 19.35
N ARG A 337 2.28 -9.25 20.53
CA ARG A 337 2.63 -10.34 21.45
C ARG A 337 2.28 -11.71 20.87
N LEU A 338 1.11 -11.86 20.25
CA LEU A 338 0.75 -13.11 19.55
C LEU A 338 1.72 -13.42 18.42
N LYS A 339 2.12 -12.40 17.63
CA LYS A 339 3.12 -12.54 16.58
C LYS A 339 4.46 -13.01 17.15
N PHE A 340 4.93 -12.39 18.24
CA PHE A 340 6.17 -12.78 18.90
C PHE A 340 6.16 -14.26 19.28
N ILE A 341 5.06 -14.76 19.85
CA ILE A 341 4.91 -16.18 20.21
C ILE A 341 5.00 -17.07 18.96
N CYS A 342 4.32 -16.71 17.86
CA CYS A 342 4.42 -17.47 16.62
C CYS A 342 5.85 -17.49 16.06
N ASP A 343 6.53 -16.34 16.04
CA ASP A 343 7.93 -16.26 15.59
C ASP A 343 8.86 -17.11 16.46
N ASP A 344 8.70 -17.08 17.79
CA ASP A 344 9.56 -17.82 18.71
C ASP A 344 9.34 -19.33 18.58
N LEU A 345 8.08 -19.78 18.48
CA LEU A 345 7.75 -21.18 18.27
C LEU A 345 8.11 -21.68 16.86
N GLY A 346 8.24 -20.77 15.89
CA GLY A 346 8.47 -21.09 14.48
C GLY A 346 7.19 -21.56 13.79
N LEU A 347 6.11 -20.78 13.88
CA LEU A 347 4.80 -21.07 13.33
C LEU A 347 4.43 -20.11 12.19
N ASP A 348 3.81 -20.63 11.13
CA ASP A 348 3.04 -19.86 10.17
C ASP A 348 1.83 -19.23 10.86
N PHE A 349 1.90 -17.95 11.19
CA PHE A 349 0.81 -17.25 11.85
C PHE A 349 -0.44 -17.10 10.97
N ILE A 350 -0.34 -17.24 9.64
CA ILE A 350 -1.52 -17.24 8.76
C ILE A 350 -2.29 -18.55 8.97
N GLU A 351 -1.57 -19.67 8.89
CA GLU A 351 -2.15 -21.00 9.08
C GLU A 351 -2.70 -21.19 10.49
N VAL A 352 -1.93 -20.83 11.52
CA VAL A 352 -2.33 -20.98 12.93
C VAL A 352 -3.41 -19.96 13.30
N GLY A 353 -3.33 -18.72 12.84
CA GLY A 353 -4.39 -17.72 13.06
C GLY A 353 -5.72 -18.18 12.47
N SER A 354 -5.69 -18.80 11.29
CA SER A 354 -6.88 -19.39 10.68
C SER A 354 -7.39 -20.64 11.41
N ALA A 355 -6.49 -21.48 11.94
CA ALA A 355 -6.88 -22.61 12.80
C ALA A 355 -7.56 -22.14 14.10
N ILE A 356 -7.00 -21.11 14.74
CA ILE A 356 -7.58 -20.49 15.94
C ILE A 356 -8.95 -19.88 15.65
N SER A 357 -9.16 -19.23 14.49
CA SER A 357 -10.47 -18.67 14.13
C SER A 357 -11.54 -19.75 13.92
N VAL A 358 -11.16 -20.93 13.39
CA VAL A 358 -12.04 -22.11 13.34
C VAL A 358 -12.31 -22.66 14.74
N ALA A 359 -11.29 -22.74 15.61
CA ALA A 359 -11.45 -23.16 17.00
C ALA A 359 -12.41 -22.24 17.78
N ALA A 360 -12.37 -20.93 17.52
CA ALA A 360 -13.32 -19.96 18.07
C ALA A 360 -14.77 -20.25 17.64
N SER A 361 -14.97 -20.72 16.41
CA SER A 361 -16.29 -21.10 15.89
C SER A 361 -16.87 -22.35 16.59
N ALA A 362 -16.02 -23.14 17.27
CA ALA A 362 -16.40 -24.28 18.11
C ALA A 362 -16.29 -23.98 19.62
N SER A 363 -16.30 -22.69 20.00
CA SER A 363 -16.22 -22.23 21.39
C SER A 363 -14.96 -22.67 22.15
N LYS A 364 -13.87 -22.97 21.44
CA LYS A 364 -12.55 -23.29 22.05
C LYS A 364 -11.71 -22.03 22.32
N MET A 365 -12.10 -20.90 21.75
CA MET A 365 -11.49 -19.59 21.96
C MET A 365 -12.60 -18.53 22.00
N GLU A 366 -12.47 -17.56 22.90
CA GLU A 366 -13.36 -16.41 22.98
C GLU A 366 -12.95 -15.35 21.94
N MET A 367 -13.80 -15.09 20.94
CA MET A 367 -13.53 -14.12 19.88
C MET A 367 -13.24 -12.73 20.46
N GLY A 368 -12.12 -12.12 20.06
CA GLY A 368 -11.65 -10.83 20.58
C GLY A 368 -10.75 -10.92 21.82
N SER A 369 -10.53 -12.12 22.38
CA SER A 369 -9.72 -12.32 23.58
C SER A 369 -8.27 -12.71 23.24
N GLU A 370 -7.32 -11.82 23.52
CA GLU A 370 -5.88 -12.12 23.47
C GLU A 370 -5.51 -13.29 24.40
N GLU A 371 -6.06 -13.30 25.62
CA GLU A 371 -5.77 -14.32 26.62
C GLU A 371 -6.15 -15.72 26.11
N SER A 372 -7.35 -15.84 25.54
CA SER A 372 -7.81 -17.12 24.98
C SER A 372 -6.97 -17.57 23.77
N ALA A 373 -6.60 -16.64 22.87
CA ALA A 373 -5.71 -16.95 21.74
C ALA A 373 -4.32 -17.41 22.23
N THR A 374 -3.76 -16.70 23.21
CA THR A 374 -2.48 -17.02 23.84
C THR A 374 -2.49 -18.40 24.50
N LYS A 375 -3.61 -18.77 25.14
CA LYS A 375 -3.77 -20.11 25.73
C LYS A 375 -3.67 -21.21 24.68
N LEU A 376 -4.28 -21.03 23.51
CA LEU A 376 -4.18 -22.01 22.42
C LEU A 376 -2.77 -22.10 21.83
N LEU A 377 -2.03 -20.98 21.72
CA LEU A 377 -0.63 -21.02 21.33
C LEU A 377 0.24 -21.75 22.37
N LYS A 378 -0.04 -21.58 23.67
CA LYS A 378 0.61 -22.35 24.74
C LYS A 378 0.30 -23.84 24.67
N GLU A 379 -0.91 -24.22 24.25
CA GLU A 379 -1.23 -25.63 24.00
C GLU A 379 -0.37 -26.23 22.87
N ILE A 380 -0.12 -25.47 21.80
CA ILE A 380 0.80 -25.86 20.72
C ILE A 380 2.23 -26.06 21.25
N GLU A 381 2.72 -25.10 22.04
CA GLU A 381 4.04 -25.15 22.70
C GLU A 381 4.16 -26.38 23.60
N GLN A 382 3.15 -26.66 24.42
CA GLN A 382 3.13 -27.79 25.36
C GLN A 382 2.96 -29.12 24.64
N GLY A 383 2.24 -29.16 23.51
CA GLY A 383 1.93 -30.40 22.77
C GLY A 383 0.78 -31.17 23.34
N THR A 384 -0.23 -30.46 23.86
CA THR A 384 -1.49 -31.10 24.20
C THR A 384 -2.09 -31.71 22.92
N ASP A 385 -3.01 -32.68 23.07
CA ASP A 385 -3.68 -33.29 21.91
C ASP A 385 -4.33 -32.23 21.01
N PHE A 386 -4.94 -31.20 21.60
CA PHE A 386 -5.56 -30.12 20.86
C PHE A 386 -4.53 -29.12 20.28
N GLY A 387 -3.45 -28.82 20.99
CA GLY A 387 -2.32 -28.05 20.46
C GLY A 387 -1.70 -28.72 19.23
N ASN A 388 -1.54 -30.05 19.25
CA ASN A 388 -1.06 -30.82 18.10
C ASN A 388 -2.02 -30.69 16.90
N ILE A 389 -3.33 -30.72 17.13
CA ILE A 389 -4.34 -30.52 16.08
C ILE A 389 -4.22 -29.12 15.46
N LEU A 390 -4.15 -28.07 16.29
CA LEU A 390 -4.02 -26.68 15.85
C LEU A 390 -2.76 -26.47 15.00
N ALA A 391 -1.63 -27.03 15.44
CA ALA A 391 -0.37 -26.90 14.74
C ALA A 391 -0.28 -27.73 13.44
N ASN A 392 -1.20 -28.66 13.23
CA ASN A 392 -1.33 -29.37 11.96
C ASN A 392 -2.21 -28.64 10.93
N GLY A 393 -2.66 -27.42 11.24
CA GLY A 393 -3.27 -26.49 10.30
C GLY A 393 -4.79 -26.44 10.37
N VAL A 394 -5.38 -25.54 9.57
CA VAL A 394 -6.79 -25.20 9.67
C VAL A 394 -7.71 -26.35 9.22
N VAL A 395 -7.28 -27.14 8.24
CA VAL A 395 -8.05 -28.31 7.76
C VAL A 395 -8.13 -29.38 8.84
N ALA A 396 -7.02 -29.71 9.49
CA ALA A 396 -6.98 -30.68 10.59
C ALA A 396 -7.84 -30.20 11.78
N THR A 397 -7.76 -28.90 12.09
CA THR A 397 -8.56 -28.29 13.15
C THR A 397 -10.06 -28.35 12.85
N ALA A 398 -10.47 -27.99 11.64
CA ALA A 398 -11.87 -28.05 11.24
C ALA A 398 -12.43 -29.47 11.29
N ALA A 399 -11.66 -30.45 10.80
CA ALA A 399 -12.04 -31.86 10.86
C ALA A 399 -12.21 -32.34 12.30
N ALA A 400 -11.24 -32.06 13.18
CA ALA A 400 -11.30 -32.48 14.58
C ALA A 400 -12.46 -31.86 15.37
N LEU A 401 -12.89 -30.65 14.98
CA LEU A 401 -13.99 -29.92 15.62
C LEU A 401 -15.33 -30.09 14.91
N ASN A 402 -15.39 -30.86 13.82
CA ASN A 402 -16.57 -31.02 12.95
C ASN A 402 -17.13 -29.67 12.44
N VAL A 403 -16.24 -28.74 12.06
CA VAL A 403 -16.62 -27.44 11.49
C VAL A 403 -16.57 -27.50 9.96
N SER A 404 -17.67 -27.16 9.29
CA SER A 404 -17.79 -27.18 7.83
C SER A 404 -17.20 -25.96 7.12
N ARG A 405 -17.04 -24.83 7.84
CA ARG A 405 -16.35 -23.64 7.33
C ARG A 405 -14.83 -23.85 7.42
N ILE A 406 -14.25 -24.37 6.36
CA ILE A 406 -12.81 -24.62 6.22
C ILE A 406 -12.18 -23.52 5.36
N PRO A 407 -11.55 -22.48 5.92
CA PRO A 407 -10.96 -21.38 5.14
C PRO A 407 -9.60 -21.75 4.54
N ALA A 408 -9.58 -22.72 3.61
CA ALA A 408 -8.37 -23.19 2.94
C ALA A 408 -8.59 -23.52 1.47
N PHE A 409 -7.54 -23.34 0.64
CA PHE A 409 -7.44 -23.94 -0.69
C PHE A 409 -6.25 -24.88 -0.72
N LYS A 410 -6.40 -26.06 -1.35
CA LYS A 410 -5.34 -27.07 -1.49
C LYS A 410 -4.65 -27.42 -0.16
N GLY A 411 -5.44 -27.54 0.91
CA GLY A 411 -4.94 -27.90 2.24
C GLY A 411 -4.32 -26.76 3.05
N GLN A 412 -4.18 -25.55 2.49
CA GLN A 412 -3.51 -24.41 3.13
C GLN A 412 -4.47 -23.25 3.36
N ALA A 413 -4.36 -22.60 4.52
CA ALA A 413 -5.20 -21.49 4.93
C ALA A 413 -5.18 -20.31 3.95
N ILE A 414 -6.31 -19.60 3.87
CA ILE A 414 -6.44 -18.39 3.07
C ILE A 414 -5.69 -17.22 3.76
N PRO A 415 -4.85 -16.47 3.04
CA PRO A 415 -4.21 -15.24 3.57
C PRO A 415 -5.17 -14.08 3.83
N ALA A 416 -4.64 -12.92 4.23
CA ALA A 416 -5.40 -11.72 4.62
C ALA A 416 -6.14 -10.99 3.47
N HIS A 417 -6.39 -11.67 2.35
CA HIS A 417 -7.11 -11.12 1.21
C HIS A 417 -8.20 -12.10 0.80
N ASP A 418 -9.44 -11.82 1.19
CA ASP A 418 -10.59 -12.66 0.87
C ASP A 418 -10.92 -12.60 -0.63
N GLY A 419 -10.76 -13.74 -1.30
CA GLY A 419 -10.96 -13.89 -2.74
C GLY A 419 -12.40 -13.71 -3.21
N ARG A 420 -13.40 -13.66 -2.31
CA ARG A 420 -14.78 -13.31 -2.69
C ARG A 420 -14.90 -11.85 -3.13
N ALA A 421 -14.17 -10.95 -2.48
CA ALA A 421 -14.14 -9.52 -2.84
C ALA A 421 -13.09 -9.20 -3.92
N VAL A 422 -12.09 -10.06 -4.06
CA VAL A 422 -11.00 -9.90 -5.02
C VAL A 422 -10.79 -11.21 -5.78
N LYS A 423 -11.63 -11.44 -6.80
CA LYS A 423 -11.75 -12.73 -7.49
C LYS A 423 -10.44 -13.17 -8.15
N GLY A 424 -9.63 -12.25 -8.67
CA GLY A 424 -8.31 -12.58 -9.21
C GLY A 424 -7.35 -13.22 -8.20
N VAL A 425 -7.44 -12.82 -6.93
CA VAL A 425 -6.68 -13.45 -5.83
C VAL A 425 -7.28 -14.81 -5.48
N GLY A 426 -8.61 -14.95 -5.50
CA GLY A 426 -9.27 -16.25 -5.36
C GLY A 426 -8.83 -17.25 -6.45
N VAL A 427 -8.67 -16.80 -7.69
CA VAL A 427 -8.08 -17.62 -8.78
C VAL A 427 -6.66 -18.04 -8.41
N THR A 428 -5.82 -17.13 -7.91
CA THR A 428 -4.45 -17.47 -7.47
C THR A 428 -4.47 -18.56 -6.39
N TYR A 429 -5.32 -18.46 -5.38
CA TYR A 429 -5.43 -19.48 -4.33
C TYR A 429 -5.89 -20.83 -4.87
N ALA A 430 -6.84 -20.83 -5.80
CA ALA A 430 -7.37 -22.04 -6.41
C ALA A 430 -6.38 -22.71 -7.37
N THR A 431 -5.51 -21.94 -8.03
CA THR A 431 -4.71 -22.45 -9.15
C THR A 431 -3.23 -22.62 -8.81
N SER A 432 -2.66 -21.78 -7.95
CA SER A 432 -1.23 -21.79 -7.57
C SER A 432 -0.70 -23.20 -7.31
N PRO A 433 0.49 -23.55 -7.85
CA PRO A 433 1.10 -24.86 -7.63
C PRO A 433 1.65 -25.06 -6.21
N MET A 434 1.68 -24.00 -5.39
CA MET A 434 2.27 -24.02 -4.04
C MET A 434 1.24 -23.92 -2.90
N GLY A 435 -0.05 -24.04 -3.22
CA GLY A 435 -1.16 -23.83 -2.28
C GLY A 435 -1.65 -22.38 -2.22
N ALA A 436 -2.59 -22.12 -1.31
CA ALA A 436 -3.30 -20.85 -1.16
C ALA A 436 -2.38 -19.72 -0.67
N ASP A 437 -1.63 -19.06 -1.56
CA ASP A 437 -0.63 -18.06 -1.22
C ASP A 437 -0.83 -16.75 -1.99
N HIS A 438 -0.88 -15.63 -1.27
CA HIS A 438 -1.07 -14.32 -1.90
C HIS A 438 0.22 -13.85 -2.58
N THR A 439 1.39 -14.28 -2.07
CA THR A 439 2.68 -13.98 -2.67
C THR A 439 2.86 -14.66 -4.03
N ALA A 440 2.10 -15.73 -4.30
CA ALA A 440 2.11 -16.40 -5.58
C ALA A 440 1.43 -15.62 -6.69
N GLY A 441 0.69 -14.53 -6.43
CA GLY A 441 0.04 -13.73 -7.46
C GLY A 441 -1.06 -12.80 -6.94
N LEU A 442 -0.67 -11.73 -6.25
CA LEU A 442 -1.60 -10.74 -5.67
C LEU A 442 -2.06 -9.71 -6.71
N THR A 443 -3.37 -9.54 -6.89
CA THR A 443 -3.94 -8.55 -7.82
C THR A 443 -5.29 -8.01 -7.35
N TYR A 444 -5.49 -6.69 -7.47
CA TYR A 444 -6.76 -6.04 -7.16
C TYR A 444 -7.47 -5.48 -8.40
N ARG A 445 -6.98 -5.80 -9.61
CA ARG A 445 -7.59 -5.31 -10.85
C ARG A 445 -8.97 -5.92 -11.04
N ILE A 446 -9.95 -5.11 -11.46
CA ILE A 446 -11.34 -5.52 -11.74
C ILE A 446 -11.92 -6.46 -10.66
N ALA A 447 -11.63 -6.19 -9.40
CA ALA A 447 -11.70 -7.13 -8.27
C ALA A 447 -13.00 -7.95 -8.16
N THR A 448 -14.15 -7.35 -8.41
CA THR A 448 -15.47 -7.99 -8.26
C THR A 448 -16.06 -8.52 -9.58
N GLN A 449 -15.43 -8.24 -10.73
CA GLN A 449 -15.93 -8.71 -12.02
C GLN A 449 -15.80 -10.23 -12.12
N LYS A 450 -16.84 -10.88 -12.65
CA LYS A 450 -16.88 -12.34 -12.83
C LYS A 450 -15.83 -12.82 -13.84
N THR A 451 -15.73 -12.15 -14.98
CA THR A 451 -14.87 -12.56 -16.10
C THR A 451 -13.54 -11.80 -16.12
N GLY A 452 -12.55 -12.36 -16.85
CA GLY A 452 -11.23 -11.74 -17.02
C GLY A 452 -10.23 -12.01 -15.87
N GLN A 453 -10.66 -12.72 -14.83
CA GLN A 453 -9.83 -13.00 -13.65
C GLN A 453 -8.69 -13.98 -13.94
N ILE A 454 -8.85 -14.89 -14.90
CA ILE A 454 -7.80 -15.85 -15.31
C ILE A 454 -6.59 -15.13 -15.89
N ALA A 455 -6.80 -14.24 -16.86
CA ALA A 455 -5.73 -13.45 -17.46
C ALA A 455 -5.03 -12.57 -16.41
N ASN A 456 -5.83 -12.00 -15.51
CA ASN A 456 -5.33 -11.16 -14.42
C ASN A 456 -4.46 -11.97 -13.46
N SER A 457 -4.96 -13.09 -12.92
CA SER A 457 -4.21 -13.95 -11.99
C SER A 457 -2.94 -14.50 -12.65
N LEU A 458 -3.04 -15.07 -13.86
CA LEU A 458 -1.89 -15.64 -14.58
C LEU A 458 -0.74 -14.66 -14.70
N ARG A 459 -1.01 -13.39 -15.05
CA ARG A 459 0.01 -12.35 -15.15
C ARG A 459 0.80 -12.20 -13.85
N PHE A 460 0.10 -12.11 -12.72
CA PHE A 460 0.75 -11.94 -11.42
C PHE A 460 1.39 -13.23 -10.91
N GLN A 461 0.92 -14.40 -11.34
CA GLN A 461 1.58 -15.67 -11.05
C GLN A 461 2.92 -15.82 -11.79
N VAL A 462 2.98 -15.44 -13.07
CA VAL A 462 4.24 -15.40 -13.83
C VAL A 462 5.20 -14.39 -13.21
N GLN A 463 4.70 -13.21 -12.82
CA GLN A 463 5.50 -12.20 -12.14
C GLN A 463 6.10 -12.73 -10.83
N ALA A 464 5.28 -13.28 -9.93
CA ALA A 464 5.74 -13.82 -8.66
C ALA A 464 6.80 -14.92 -8.84
N ALA A 465 6.51 -15.89 -9.72
CA ALA A 465 7.45 -16.97 -10.02
C ALA A 465 8.79 -16.43 -10.54
N THR A 466 8.77 -15.39 -11.38
CA THR A 466 9.99 -14.73 -11.87
C THR A 466 10.75 -14.06 -10.73
N TRP A 467 10.06 -13.31 -9.86
CA TRP A 467 10.71 -12.50 -8.81
C TRP A 467 11.37 -13.41 -7.78
N ASP A 468 10.66 -14.45 -7.34
CA ASP A 468 11.18 -15.41 -6.37
C ASP A 468 12.35 -16.22 -6.96
N THR A 469 12.28 -16.58 -8.25
CA THR A 469 13.40 -17.25 -8.95
C THR A 469 14.65 -16.38 -9.02
N LEU A 470 14.47 -15.06 -9.21
CA LEU A 470 15.56 -14.11 -9.34
C LEU A 470 16.00 -13.47 -8.00
N GLY A 471 15.26 -13.72 -6.92
CA GLY A 471 15.53 -13.19 -5.58
C GLY A 471 15.06 -11.75 -5.35
N TYR A 472 14.14 -11.24 -6.19
CA TYR A 472 13.63 -9.86 -6.12
C TYR A 472 12.45 -9.74 -5.16
N CYS A 473 12.39 -8.65 -4.38
CA CYS A 473 11.30 -8.43 -3.42
C CYS A 473 10.00 -7.95 -4.09
N LEU A 474 8.90 -8.66 -3.82
CA LEU A 474 7.55 -8.32 -4.32
C LEU A 474 7.04 -6.93 -3.87
N ASN A 475 7.49 -6.40 -2.73
CA ASN A 475 7.10 -5.06 -2.27
C ASN A 475 7.87 -3.92 -2.94
N SER A 476 8.74 -4.23 -3.91
CA SER A 476 9.59 -3.25 -4.59
C SER A 476 9.31 -3.12 -6.08
N VAL A 477 8.05 -3.32 -6.50
CA VAL A 477 7.66 -3.17 -7.91
C VAL A 477 7.16 -1.75 -8.15
N PRO A 478 7.94 -0.88 -8.81
CA PRO A 478 7.50 0.50 -9.05
C PRO A 478 6.33 0.52 -10.04
N GLY A 479 5.44 1.49 -9.84
CA GLY A 479 4.40 1.84 -10.81
C GLY A 479 4.99 2.50 -12.07
N GLY A 480 4.13 2.77 -13.05
CA GLY A 480 4.50 3.59 -14.22
C GLY A 480 5.30 2.85 -15.30
N GLN A 481 6.26 3.53 -15.94
CA GLN A 481 6.96 3.06 -17.16
C GLN A 481 8.09 2.04 -16.89
N ALA A 482 8.59 1.93 -15.66
CA ALA A 482 9.78 1.14 -15.35
C ALA A 482 9.53 -0.37 -15.44
N SER A 483 10.20 -1.07 -16.35
CA SER A 483 10.09 -2.53 -16.49
C SER A 483 11.02 -3.26 -15.51
N THR A 484 10.45 -3.95 -14.52
CA THR A 484 11.22 -4.82 -13.61
C THR A 484 11.86 -5.99 -14.37
N TYR A 485 11.18 -6.56 -15.38
CA TYR A 485 11.76 -7.59 -16.24
C TYR A 485 13.00 -7.07 -16.98
N GLY A 486 12.93 -5.87 -17.56
CA GLY A 486 14.06 -5.23 -18.24
C GLY A 486 15.22 -4.93 -17.28
N PHE A 487 14.93 -4.41 -16.09
CA PHE A 487 15.92 -4.19 -15.04
C PHE A 487 16.66 -5.48 -14.64
N LEU A 488 15.93 -6.57 -14.44
CA LEU A 488 16.52 -7.87 -14.10
C LEU A 488 17.37 -8.41 -15.26
N ALA A 489 16.93 -8.25 -16.50
CA ALA A 489 17.69 -8.63 -17.69
C ALA A 489 19.02 -7.86 -17.77
N ASP A 490 18.98 -6.54 -17.58
CA ASP A 490 20.16 -5.67 -17.57
C ASP A 490 21.19 -6.08 -16.50
N LEU A 491 20.74 -6.41 -15.28
CA LEU A 491 21.63 -6.87 -14.21
C LEU A 491 22.23 -8.25 -14.48
N LEU A 492 21.44 -9.19 -15.00
CA LEU A 492 21.94 -10.51 -15.40
C LEU A 492 22.96 -10.40 -16.54
N ASN A 493 22.71 -9.54 -17.53
CA ASN A 493 23.63 -9.24 -18.61
C ASN A 493 24.95 -8.69 -18.10
N ALA A 494 24.90 -7.70 -17.19
CA ALA A 494 26.09 -7.10 -16.62
C ALA A 494 26.87 -8.07 -15.70
N ARG A 495 26.18 -8.93 -14.93
CA ARG A 495 26.84 -9.90 -14.05
C ARG A 495 27.50 -11.03 -14.83
N TYR A 496 26.77 -11.65 -15.77
CA TYR A 496 27.18 -12.89 -16.43
C TYR A 496 27.68 -12.71 -17.87
N LYS A 497 27.74 -11.48 -18.38
CA LYS A 497 28.14 -11.14 -19.76
C LYS A 497 27.22 -11.80 -20.80
N LEU A 498 25.93 -11.48 -20.71
CA LEU A 498 24.86 -12.03 -21.55
C LEU A 498 24.17 -10.94 -22.39
N SER A 499 23.14 -11.34 -23.14
CA SER A 499 22.31 -10.44 -23.96
C SER A 499 20.83 -10.81 -23.87
N LEU A 500 20.35 -11.01 -22.65
CA LEU A 500 18.95 -11.26 -22.32
C LEU A 500 18.09 -10.01 -22.53
N THR A 501 16.85 -10.24 -22.95
CA THR A 501 15.77 -9.27 -23.04
C THR A 501 14.80 -9.41 -21.86
N ALA A 502 13.84 -8.49 -21.74
CA ALA A 502 12.76 -8.62 -20.76
C ALA A 502 11.91 -9.89 -20.98
N ASP A 503 11.69 -10.27 -22.24
CA ASP A 503 10.92 -11.48 -22.59
C ASP A 503 11.67 -12.75 -22.16
N ASP A 504 13.00 -12.80 -22.31
CA ASP A 504 13.81 -13.93 -21.81
C ASP A 504 13.66 -14.10 -20.29
N VAL A 505 13.51 -12.99 -19.56
CA VAL A 505 13.25 -13.02 -18.10
C VAL A 505 11.82 -13.48 -17.78
N VAL A 506 10.83 -13.12 -18.61
CA VAL A 506 9.46 -13.66 -18.48
C VAL A 506 9.46 -15.18 -18.68
N GLU A 507 10.22 -15.70 -19.65
CA GLU A 507 10.33 -17.14 -19.88
C GLU A 507 10.92 -17.88 -18.68
N ILE A 508 11.86 -17.29 -17.92
CA ILE A 508 12.35 -17.88 -16.67
C ILE A 508 11.20 -18.15 -15.69
N GLY A 509 10.28 -17.19 -15.51
CA GLY A 509 9.11 -17.37 -14.64
C GLY A 509 8.12 -18.40 -15.14
N LYS A 510 7.89 -18.44 -16.46
CA LYS A 510 7.03 -19.44 -17.11
C LYS A 510 7.58 -20.85 -16.91
N GLU A 511 8.88 -21.05 -17.13
CA GLU A 511 9.54 -22.34 -16.95
C GLU A 511 9.52 -22.77 -15.47
N THR A 512 9.71 -21.85 -14.52
CA THR A 512 9.52 -22.15 -13.09
C THR A 512 8.13 -22.73 -12.81
N LEU A 513 7.06 -22.09 -13.31
CA LEU A 513 5.69 -22.58 -13.12
C LEU A 513 5.47 -23.95 -13.78
N LYS A 514 6.01 -24.17 -14.98
CA LYS A 514 5.93 -25.47 -15.66
C LYS A 514 6.60 -26.57 -14.85
N ASP A 515 7.79 -26.32 -14.30
CA ASP A 515 8.49 -27.28 -13.46
C ASP A 515 7.68 -27.62 -12.20
N GLU A 516 7.08 -26.63 -11.54
CA GLU A 516 6.23 -26.85 -10.37
C GLU A 516 4.98 -27.67 -10.70
N LEU A 517 4.30 -27.34 -11.80
CA LEU A 517 3.15 -28.09 -12.30
C LEU A 517 3.53 -29.53 -12.63
N LYS A 518 4.68 -29.73 -13.29
CA LYS A 518 5.22 -31.06 -13.63
C LYS A 518 5.46 -31.91 -12.37
N PHE A 519 6.08 -31.36 -11.34
CA PHE A 519 6.27 -32.10 -10.09
C PHE A 519 4.92 -32.51 -9.48
N ASN A 520 3.96 -31.57 -9.45
CA ASN A 520 2.65 -31.80 -8.87
C ASN A 520 1.79 -32.82 -9.63
N GLN A 521 2.04 -33.08 -10.92
CA GLN A 521 1.36 -34.15 -11.68
C GLN A 521 1.61 -35.54 -11.09
N GLY A 522 2.81 -35.77 -10.54
CA GLY A 522 3.16 -37.02 -9.85
C GLY A 522 2.86 -37.02 -8.36
N ALA A 523 2.58 -35.85 -7.76
CA ALA A 523 2.40 -35.72 -6.33
C ALA A 523 0.93 -35.89 -5.91
N GLU A 524 0.73 -36.19 -4.62
CA GLU A 524 -0.59 -36.27 -4.00
C GLU A 524 -1.33 -34.92 -3.95
N PHE A 525 -0.65 -33.82 -4.28
CA PHE A 525 -1.22 -32.47 -4.40
C PHE A 525 -2.54 -32.44 -5.18
N SER A 526 -2.60 -33.18 -6.29
CA SER A 526 -3.80 -33.33 -7.13
C SER A 526 -4.97 -34.01 -6.41
N LYS A 527 -4.69 -34.81 -5.38
CA LYS A 527 -5.65 -35.55 -4.56
C LYS A 527 -6.02 -34.84 -3.27
N VAL A 528 -5.28 -33.80 -2.86
CA VAL A 528 -5.46 -33.13 -1.56
C VAL A 528 -6.84 -32.48 -1.43
N TRP A 529 -7.47 -32.02 -2.52
CA TRP A 529 -8.92 -31.81 -2.59
C TRP A 529 -9.43 -31.32 -3.96
N GLU A 530 -10.69 -31.63 -4.29
CA GLU A 530 -11.42 -31.24 -5.51
C GLU A 530 -12.50 -30.15 -5.31
N SER A 531 -12.57 -29.47 -4.15
CA SER A 531 -13.52 -28.37 -3.98
C SER A 531 -12.88 -27.08 -3.44
N TYR A 532 -13.43 -25.95 -3.82
CA TYR A 532 -13.21 -24.69 -3.11
C TYR A 532 -13.91 -24.77 -1.75
N PRO A 533 -13.48 -23.96 -0.77
CA PRO A 533 -14.21 -23.87 0.49
C PRO A 533 -15.65 -23.45 0.19
N GLN A 534 -16.64 -24.29 0.54
CA GLN A 534 -18.03 -24.13 0.06
C GLN A 534 -18.58 -22.72 0.32
N PHE A 535 -18.26 -22.17 1.50
CA PHE A 535 -18.66 -20.82 1.89
C PHE A 535 -18.14 -19.71 0.96
N PHE A 536 -17.03 -19.92 0.25
CA PHE A 536 -16.56 -18.94 -0.74
C PHE A 536 -17.55 -18.74 -1.88
N ARG A 537 -18.32 -19.76 -2.24
CA ARG A 537 -19.28 -19.70 -3.35
C ARG A 537 -20.71 -19.44 -2.88
N THR A 538 -21.03 -19.79 -1.64
CA THR A 538 -22.41 -19.71 -1.13
C THR A 538 -22.65 -18.53 -0.20
N GLU A 539 -21.62 -18.05 0.53
CA GLU A 539 -21.79 -16.99 1.52
C GLU A 539 -21.29 -15.65 0.97
N ALA A 540 -22.23 -14.71 0.77
CA ALA A 540 -21.93 -13.34 0.43
C ALA A 540 -21.06 -12.69 1.51
N LEU A 541 -20.01 -11.98 1.10
CA LEU A 541 -19.06 -11.32 1.99
C LEU A 541 -19.41 -9.84 2.22
N PRO A 542 -19.87 -9.41 3.39
CA PRO A 542 -20.08 -7.98 3.66
C PRO A 542 -18.74 -7.21 3.65
N PRO A 543 -18.72 -5.94 3.19
CA PRO A 543 -19.85 -5.15 2.67
C PRO A 543 -20.07 -5.31 1.17
N THR A 544 -19.19 -5.99 0.43
CA THR A 544 -19.32 -6.14 -1.03
C THR A 544 -20.50 -7.03 -1.41
N ASN A 545 -20.92 -7.90 -0.50
CA ASN A 545 -21.89 -8.98 -0.68
C ASN A 545 -21.56 -9.87 -1.89
N SER A 546 -20.28 -9.95 -2.25
CA SER A 546 -19.81 -10.76 -3.35
C SER A 546 -19.49 -12.18 -2.88
N VAL A 547 -19.56 -13.11 -3.83
CA VAL A 547 -19.09 -14.49 -3.70
C VAL A 547 -17.99 -14.74 -4.73
N PHE A 548 -17.24 -15.83 -4.56
CA PHE A 548 -16.32 -16.31 -5.58
C PHE A 548 -17.12 -17.10 -6.63
N ASP A 549 -17.36 -16.49 -7.79
CA ASP A 549 -18.23 -16.99 -8.87
C ASP A 549 -17.49 -17.15 -10.21
N VAL A 550 -16.15 -17.20 -10.21
CA VAL A 550 -15.34 -17.51 -11.41
C VAL A 550 -15.62 -18.96 -11.81
N GLU A 551 -15.88 -19.22 -13.09
CA GLU A 551 -16.32 -20.54 -13.54
C GLU A 551 -15.21 -21.60 -13.40
N ASP A 552 -15.58 -22.85 -13.08
CA ASP A 552 -14.57 -23.90 -12.81
C ASP A 552 -13.73 -24.22 -14.06
N TYR A 553 -14.34 -24.25 -15.26
CA TYR A 553 -13.60 -24.43 -16.53
C TYR A 553 -12.60 -23.29 -16.81
N GLU A 554 -12.85 -22.08 -16.31
CA GLU A 554 -11.90 -20.97 -16.41
C GLU A 554 -10.67 -21.22 -15.54
N LEU A 555 -10.86 -21.77 -14.33
CA LEU A 555 -9.76 -22.14 -13.42
C LEU A 555 -8.91 -23.27 -13.99
N GLU A 556 -9.55 -24.29 -14.55
CA GLU A 556 -8.89 -25.46 -15.15
C GLU A 556 -8.01 -25.08 -16.36
N SER A 557 -8.45 -24.09 -17.15
CA SER A 557 -7.77 -23.67 -18.39
C SER A 557 -6.70 -22.58 -18.20
N ILE A 558 -6.42 -22.14 -16.97
CA ILE A 558 -5.44 -21.07 -16.73
C ILE A 558 -4.05 -21.42 -17.28
N TRP A 559 -3.64 -22.69 -17.15
CA TRP A 559 -2.30 -23.14 -17.51
C TRP A 559 -2.13 -23.35 -19.02
N ASP A 560 -3.21 -23.56 -19.77
CA ASP A 560 -3.21 -23.61 -21.24
C ASP A 560 -2.75 -22.29 -21.87
N ARG A 561 -2.86 -21.20 -21.10
CA ARG A 561 -2.50 -19.84 -21.52
C ARG A 561 -1.05 -19.50 -21.20
N LEU A 562 -0.33 -20.34 -20.45
CA LEU A 562 1.02 -20.03 -19.99
C LEU A 562 2.00 -19.87 -21.15
N ASP A 563 1.99 -20.77 -22.13
CA ASP A 563 2.92 -20.72 -23.26
C ASP A 563 2.72 -19.49 -24.15
N THR A 564 1.47 -19.04 -24.27
CA THR A 564 1.10 -17.87 -25.08
C THR A 564 1.14 -16.57 -24.29
N PHE A 565 1.39 -16.62 -22.98
CA PHE A 565 1.52 -15.44 -22.14
C PHE A 565 2.71 -14.59 -22.61
N LYS A 566 2.43 -13.30 -22.78
CA LYS A 566 3.42 -12.24 -22.97
C LYS A 566 3.09 -11.11 -22.00
N GLU A 567 4.12 -10.53 -21.38
CA GLU A 567 3.90 -9.34 -20.58
C GLU A 567 3.36 -8.22 -21.48
N PRO A 568 2.22 -7.59 -21.14
CA PRO A 568 1.69 -6.52 -21.95
C PRO A 568 2.67 -5.36 -22.01
N GLU A 569 2.90 -4.82 -23.21
CA GLU A 569 3.72 -3.62 -23.38
C GLU A 569 3.17 -2.49 -22.50
N ARG A 570 4.05 -1.83 -21.74
CA ARG A 570 3.67 -0.67 -20.94
C ARG A 570 3.51 0.51 -21.88
N ILE A 571 2.30 0.70 -22.39
CA ILE A 571 1.96 1.87 -23.20
C ILE A 571 1.83 3.07 -22.25
N TRP A 572 2.50 4.15 -22.60
CA TRP A 572 2.31 5.41 -21.91
C TRP A 572 0.99 6.06 -22.34
N GLU A 573 0.08 6.21 -21.39
CA GLU A 573 -1.19 6.89 -21.58
C GLU A 573 -1.25 8.15 -20.69
N ILE A 574 -1.64 9.28 -21.28
CA ILE A 574 -2.12 10.43 -20.52
C ILE A 574 -3.65 10.35 -20.51
N ARG A 575 -4.22 10.26 -19.31
CA ARG A 575 -5.66 10.35 -19.13
C ARG A 575 -6.07 11.79 -18.89
N PHE A 576 -6.83 12.33 -19.83
CA PHE A 576 -7.49 13.61 -19.66
C PHE A 576 -8.77 13.36 -18.86
N GLY A 577 -8.87 13.96 -17.67
CA GLY A 577 -10.07 13.85 -16.85
C GLY A 577 -11.28 14.46 -17.55
N SER A 578 -12.47 13.96 -17.21
CA SER A 578 -13.71 14.61 -17.62
C SER A 578 -13.81 16.00 -17.01
N LEU A 579 -14.23 16.98 -17.80
CA LEU A 579 -14.53 18.32 -17.33
C LEU A 579 -16.05 18.50 -17.29
N PRO A 580 -16.59 19.24 -16.32
CA PRO A 580 -17.99 19.60 -16.38
C PRO A 580 -18.22 20.55 -17.56
N PRO A 581 -19.44 20.61 -18.11
CA PRO A 581 -19.84 21.78 -18.89
C PRO A 581 -19.61 23.05 -18.06
N ILE A 582 -18.95 24.05 -18.65
CA ILE A 582 -18.69 25.35 -18.01
C ILE A 582 -19.41 26.43 -18.78
N LEU A 583 -20.33 27.12 -18.09
CA LEU A 583 -20.96 28.33 -18.57
C LEU A 583 -20.26 29.52 -17.92
N PHE A 584 -19.35 30.15 -18.66
CA PHE A 584 -18.50 31.25 -18.18
C PHE A 584 -18.87 32.57 -18.84
N GLY A 585 -19.01 33.63 -18.03
CA GLY A 585 -19.14 35.00 -18.53
C GLY A 585 -19.99 35.89 -17.63
N ALA A 586 -19.87 37.21 -17.80
CA ALA A 586 -20.67 38.15 -17.04
C ALA A 586 -22.16 38.03 -17.40
N GLY A 587 -23.01 37.82 -16.38
CA GLY A 587 -24.47 37.73 -16.53
C GLY A 587 -24.99 36.32 -16.86
N VAL A 588 -24.11 35.32 -17.00
CA VAL A 588 -24.52 33.96 -17.34
C VAL A 588 -25.32 33.27 -16.23
N VAL A 589 -25.28 33.78 -14.99
CA VAL A 589 -26.13 33.29 -13.89
C VAL A 589 -27.62 33.35 -14.25
N GLN A 590 -28.03 34.29 -15.12
CA GLN A 590 -29.42 34.42 -15.58
C GLN A 590 -29.92 33.18 -16.34
N ARG A 591 -29.02 32.31 -16.80
CA ARG A 591 -29.36 31.07 -17.52
C ARG A 591 -29.45 29.84 -16.60
N VAL A 592 -29.15 29.96 -15.30
CA VAL A 592 -29.08 28.80 -14.41
C VAL A 592 -30.41 28.04 -14.31
N GLY A 593 -31.55 28.74 -14.35
CA GLY A 593 -32.88 28.12 -14.36
C GLY A 593 -33.14 27.26 -15.60
N GLU A 594 -32.81 27.75 -16.79
CA GLU A 594 -32.92 26.99 -18.04
C GLU A 594 -32.03 25.74 -18.01
N ARG A 595 -30.82 25.87 -17.45
CA ARG A 595 -29.85 24.77 -17.36
C ARG A 595 -30.25 23.73 -16.32
N ALA A 596 -30.77 24.14 -15.17
CA ALA A 596 -31.30 23.23 -14.16
C ALA A 596 -32.46 22.39 -14.72
N LYS A 597 -33.38 23.03 -15.45
CA LYS A 597 -34.46 22.34 -16.15
C LYS A 597 -33.96 21.34 -17.19
N ALA A 598 -32.93 21.68 -17.95
CA ALA A 598 -32.32 20.76 -18.93
C ALA A 598 -31.65 19.53 -18.29
N LEU A 599 -31.25 19.62 -17.03
CA LEU A 599 -30.77 18.50 -16.21
C LEU A 599 -31.90 17.73 -15.51
N ASN A 600 -33.16 18.00 -15.88
CA ASN A 600 -34.38 17.44 -15.29
C ASN A 600 -34.57 17.74 -13.79
N ILE A 601 -33.96 18.83 -13.28
CA ILE A 601 -34.17 19.28 -11.91
C ILE A 601 -35.52 20.01 -11.85
N LYS A 602 -36.46 19.52 -11.05
CA LYS A 602 -37.77 20.16 -10.81
C LYS A 602 -37.78 20.88 -9.48
N LYS A 603 -37.14 20.32 -8.45
CA LYS A 603 -37.04 20.91 -7.11
C LYS A 603 -35.61 20.76 -6.59
N ALA A 604 -34.89 21.87 -6.52
CA ALA A 604 -33.51 21.88 -6.07
C ALA A 604 -33.39 22.09 -4.56
N LEU A 605 -32.41 21.42 -3.94
CA LEU A 605 -31.81 21.91 -2.71
C LEU A 605 -30.83 23.04 -3.09
N PHE A 606 -31.08 24.25 -2.61
CA PHE A 606 -30.23 25.40 -2.81
C PHE A 606 -29.29 25.57 -1.60
N VAL A 607 -28.02 25.21 -1.79
CA VAL A 607 -26.98 25.24 -0.75
C VAL A 607 -26.20 26.53 -0.86
N ALA A 608 -26.12 27.31 0.22
CA ALA A 608 -25.35 28.55 0.26
C ALA A 608 -24.73 28.81 1.64
N GLY A 609 -23.75 29.69 1.71
CA GLY A 609 -23.24 30.20 2.99
C GLY A 609 -24.14 31.30 3.59
N PRO A 610 -24.12 31.52 4.92
CA PRO A 610 -24.93 32.54 5.59
C PRO A 610 -24.74 33.96 5.02
N VAL A 611 -23.52 34.29 4.59
CA VAL A 611 -23.18 35.59 4.00
C VAL A 611 -23.93 35.82 2.68
N MET A 612 -24.00 34.81 1.80
CA MET A 612 -24.68 34.91 0.50
C MET A 612 -26.19 35.14 0.67
N LYS A 613 -26.78 34.50 1.69
CA LYS A 613 -28.18 34.73 2.06
C LYS A 613 -28.39 36.14 2.60
N LYS A 614 -27.51 36.61 3.49
CA LYS A 614 -27.58 37.95 4.09
C LYS A 614 -27.50 39.08 3.06
N ILE A 615 -26.70 38.92 2.00
CA ILE A 615 -26.55 39.93 0.94
C ILE A 615 -27.58 39.80 -0.19
N GLY A 616 -28.53 38.87 -0.09
CA GLY A 616 -29.66 38.74 -1.02
C GLY A 616 -29.38 37.96 -2.32
N LEU A 617 -28.13 37.59 -2.62
CA LEU A 617 -27.78 36.84 -3.83
C LEU A 617 -28.48 35.48 -3.90
N THR A 618 -28.66 34.82 -2.75
CA THR A 618 -29.41 33.55 -2.68
C THR A 618 -30.85 33.73 -3.20
N ASP A 619 -31.54 34.80 -2.82
CA ASP A 619 -32.93 35.02 -3.24
C ASP A 619 -33.03 35.49 -4.69
N GLU A 620 -32.05 36.26 -5.17
CA GLU A 620 -31.95 36.64 -6.58
C GLU A 620 -31.90 35.39 -7.47
N VAL A 621 -30.99 34.45 -7.18
CA VAL A 621 -30.83 33.25 -8.01
C VAL A 621 -31.99 32.29 -7.88
N ARG A 622 -32.62 32.19 -6.71
CA ARG A 622 -33.89 31.47 -6.58
C ARG A 622 -35.00 32.07 -7.43
N GLY A 623 -35.06 33.39 -7.53
CA GLY A 623 -35.95 34.09 -8.45
C GLY A 623 -35.70 33.69 -9.91
N ILE A 624 -34.43 33.55 -10.32
CA ILE A 624 -34.05 33.06 -11.66
C ILE A 624 -34.53 31.62 -11.87
N LEU A 625 -34.31 30.73 -10.90
CA LEU A 625 -34.79 29.33 -10.95
C LEU A 625 -36.31 29.24 -11.09
N GLY A 626 -37.04 29.98 -10.25
CA GLY A 626 -38.50 30.00 -10.24
C GLY A 626 -39.11 30.48 -11.56
N ARG A 627 -38.50 31.47 -12.22
CA ARG A 627 -38.91 31.92 -13.57
C ARG A 627 -38.80 30.84 -14.64
N SER A 628 -37.93 29.85 -14.45
CA SER A 628 -37.80 28.69 -15.34
C SER A 628 -38.66 27.49 -14.92
N GLY A 629 -39.44 27.62 -13.84
CA GLY A 629 -40.27 26.54 -13.29
C GLY A 629 -39.49 25.52 -12.47
N VAL A 630 -38.37 25.91 -11.87
CA VAL A 630 -37.58 25.08 -10.95
C VAL A 630 -37.81 25.58 -9.53
N ASP A 631 -38.47 24.77 -8.71
CA ASP A 631 -38.69 25.07 -7.30
C ASP A 631 -37.39 24.92 -6.50
N SER A 632 -37.28 25.60 -5.36
CA SER A 632 -36.07 25.50 -4.53
C SER A 632 -36.33 25.67 -3.04
N VAL A 633 -35.66 24.83 -2.24
CA VAL A 633 -35.59 24.92 -0.78
C VAL A 633 -34.17 25.30 -0.39
N VAL A 634 -34.02 26.24 0.55
CA VAL A 634 -32.72 26.81 0.92
C VAL A 634 -32.15 26.11 2.14
N PHE A 635 -30.87 25.73 2.04
CA PHE A 635 -30.01 25.44 3.19
C PHE A 635 -28.85 26.44 3.20
N SER A 636 -28.87 27.38 4.15
CA SER A 636 -27.91 28.49 4.21
C SER A 636 -26.99 28.47 5.44
N GLU A 637 -26.90 27.33 6.11
CA GLU A 637 -26.14 27.15 7.37
C GLU A 637 -24.73 26.59 7.15
N ILE A 638 -24.21 26.60 5.90
CA ILE A 638 -22.88 26.06 5.61
C ILE A 638 -21.77 27.00 6.11
N GLU A 639 -21.02 26.54 7.08
CA GLU A 639 -19.83 27.21 7.62
C GLU A 639 -18.60 26.96 6.74
N PRO A 640 -17.55 27.81 6.83
CA PRO A 640 -16.25 27.48 6.28
C PRO A 640 -15.75 26.12 6.80
N ASP A 641 -15.14 25.33 5.93
CA ASP A 641 -14.66 23.97 6.24
C ASP A 641 -15.78 23.04 6.75
N PRO A 642 -16.76 22.72 5.88
CA PRO A 642 -18.07 22.23 6.29
C PRO A 642 -17.97 20.93 7.10
N PRO A 643 -18.49 20.90 8.33
CA PRO A 643 -18.53 19.70 9.15
C PRO A 643 -19.55 18.67 8.63
N VAL A 644 -19.28 17.39 8.90
CA VAL A 644 -20.17 16.26 8.51
C VAL A 644 -21.61 16.48 8.97
N GLU A 645 -21.82 17.08 10.14
CA GLU A 645 -23.15 17.31 10.73
C GLU A 645 -23.99 18.31 9.92
N GLU A 646 -23.38 19.32 9.30
CA GLU A 646 -24.09 20.26 8.42
C GLU A 646 -24.54 19.58 7.13
N ILE A 647 -23.68 18.71 6.60
CA ILE A 647 -23.98 17.92 5.40
C ILE A 647 -25.12 16.95 5.67
N ASP A 648 -25.13 16.29 6.84
CA ASP A 648 -26.21 15.38 7.24
C ASP A 648 -27.56 16.13 7.40
N LYS A 649 -27.56 17.33 8.00
CA LYS A 649 -28.77 18.17 8.09
C LYS A 649 -29.30 18.56 6.71
N ALA A 650 -28.43 19.02 5.82
CA ALA A 650 -28.81 19.40 4.47
C ALA A 650 -29.30 18.20 3.64
N ALA A 651 -28.68 17.03 3.80
CA ALA A 651 -29.11 15.78 3.19
C ALA A 651 -30.48 15.31 3.70
N GLN A 652 -30.79 15.53 4.98
CA GLN A 652 -32.12 15.24 5.52
C GLN A 652 -33.17 16.18 4.93
N LEU A 653 -32.85 17.49 4.81
CA LEU A 653 -33.73 18.46 4.18
C LEU A 653 -34.00 18.11 2.70
N TYR A 654 -32.96 17.74 1.95
CA TYR A 654 -33.08 17.25 0.57
C TYR A 654 -34.12 16.12 0.46
N LYS A 655 -34.04 15.13 1.35
CA LYS A 655 -34.94 13.96 1.35
C LYS A 655 -36.36 14.33 1.76
N ASN A 656 -36.52 15.09 2.84
CA ASN A 656 -37.84 15.50 3.36
C ASN A 656 -38.63 16.32 2.35
N GLU A 657 -37.94 17.17 1.59
CA GLU A 657 -38.55 18.07 0.62
C GLU A 657 -38.72 17.45 -0.77
N GLY A 658 -38.24 16.22 -0.98
CA GLY A 658 -38.32 15.53 -2.27
C GLY A 658 -37.52 16.24 -3.36
N CYS A 659 -36.33 16.77 -3.03
CA CYS A 659 -35.45 17.40 -4.01
C CYS A 659 -34.89 16.36 -5.01
N ASP A 660 -34.65 16.79 -6.25
CA ASP A 660 -34.12 15.96 -7.35
C ASP A 660 -32.82 16.51 -7.98
N GLY A 661 -32.29 17.60 -7.42
CA GLY A 661 -30.99 18.17 -7.78
C GLY A 661 -30.48 19.14 -6.73
N ILE A 662 -29.23 19.58 -6.86
CA ILE A 662 -28.58 20.50 -5.92
C ILE A 662 -28.02 21.70 -6.69
N ILE A 663 -28.33 22.91 -6.24
CA ILE A 663 -27.71 24.16 -6.70
C ILE A 663 -26.85 24.69 -5.57
N ALA A 664 -25.54 24.79 -5.80
CA ALA A 664 -24.59 25.27 -4.81
C ALA A 664 -24.11 26.68 -5.19
N MET A 665 -24.28 27.64 -4.29
CA MET A 665 -23.80 29.01 -4.47
C MET A 665 -22.91 29.44 -3.32
N GLY A 666 -21.67 29.81 -3.62
CA GLY A 666 -20.72 30.26 -2.60
C GLY A 666 -19.27 30.08 -3.00
N GLY A 667 -18.38 30.11 -2.01
CA GLY A 667 -17.00 29.66 -2.16
C GLY A 667 -16.86 28.15 -1.98
N GLY A 668 -15.62 27.66 -1.96
CA GLY A 668 -15.28 26.22 -1.90
C GLY A 668 -16.10 25.43 -0.88
N SER A 669 -16.28 25.94 0.35
CA SER A 669 -17.04 25.27 1.40
C SER A 669 -18.50 24.95 1.01
N SER A 670 -19.20 25.86 0.33
CA SER A 670 -20.58 25.60 -0.11
C SER A 670 -20.63 24.61 -1.28
N LEU A 671 -19.63 24.66 -2.17
CA LEU A 671 -19.53 23.75 -3.32
C LEU A 671 -19.18 22.33 -2.89
N ASP A 672 -18.21 22.20 -1.99
CA ASP A 672 -17.79 20.93 -1.39
C ASP A 672 -18.91 20.31 -0.56
N ALA A 673 -19.61 21.11 0.26
CA ALA A 673 -20.78 20.64 0.98
C ALA A 673 -21.84 20.07 0.03
N ALA A 674 -22.17 20.76 -1.07
CA ALA A 674 -23.15 20.27 -2.05
C ALA A 674 -22.77 18.92 -2.68
N LYS A 675 -21.49 18.76 -3.04
CA LYS A 675 -20.94 17.48 -3.52
C LYS A 675 -21.04 16.37 -2.48
N ALA A 676 -20.72 16.67 -1.21
CA ALA A 676 -20.82 15.71 -0.12
C ALA A 676 -22.28 15.34 0.20
N ILE A 677 -23.22 16.30 0.12
CA ILE A 677 -24.66 16.07 0.23
C ILE A 677 -25.10 15.10 -0.88
N ALA A 678 -24.64 15.30 -2.12
CA ALA A 678 -24.98 14.41 -3.23
C ALA A 678 -24.57 12.94 -2.97
N VAL A 679 -23.40 12.72 -2.36
CA VAL A 679 -22.97 11.38 -1.91
C VAL A 679 -23.85 10.89 -0.76
N LYS A 680 -24.09 11.72 0.26
CA LYS A 680 -24.85 11.33 1.46
C LYS A 680 -26.30 10.95 1.17
N VAL A 681 -26.95 11.60 0.20
CA VAL A 681 -28.34 11.29 -0.14
C VAL A 681 -28.48 10.05 -1.01
N SER A 682 -27.45 9.71 -1.79
CA SER A 682 -27.45 8.59 -2.73
C SER A 682 -26.83 7.30 -2.19
N HIS A 683 -25.96 7.40 -1.18
CA HIS A 683 -25.25 6.25 -0.60
C HIS A 683 -25.48 6.14 0.91
N SER A 684 -25.53 4.90 1.41
CA SER A 684 -25.80 4.60 2.83
C SER A 684 -24.53 4.58 3.69
N GLY A 685 -24.57 5.22 4.85
CA GLY A 685 -23.48 5.18 5.84
C GLY A 685 -23.02 6.58 6.27
N PRO A 686 -22.04 6.66 7.19
CA PRO A 686 -21.39 7.92 7.52
C PRO A 686 -20.44 8.37 6.40
N LEU A 687 -20.26 9.70 6.25
CA LEU A 687 -19.43 10.24 5.16
C LEU A 687 -17.95 9.87 5.25
N THR A 688 -17.47 9.61 6.46
CA THR A 688 -16.13 9.10 6.76
C THR A 688 -15.84 7.75 6.10
N GLU A 689 -16.89 7.02 5.67
CA GLU A 689 -16.72 5.80 4.90
C GLU A 689 -16.29 6.01 3.45
N TYR A 690 -16.51 7.20 2.91
CA TYR A 690 -16.21 7.56 1.53
C TYR A 690 -14.89 8.34 1.40
N GLU A 691 -14.19 8.55 2.51
CA GLU A 691 -12.87 9.18 2.53
C GLU A 691 -11.87 8.44 1.63
N SER A 692 -11.13 9.20 0.83
CA SER A 692 -10.28 8.66 -0.25
C SER A 692 -9.06 7.92 0.30
N MET A 693 -8.44 8.44 1.35
CA MET A 693 -7.23 7.89 1.98
C MET A 693 -7.44 6.49 2.52
N VAL A 694 -8.67 6.21 2.91
CA VAL A 694 -9.05 4.93 3.48
C VAL A 694 -9.66 4.00 2.43
N GLY A 695 -9.83 4.44 1.17
CA GLY A 695 -10.33 3.62 0.05
C GLY A 695 -11.82 3.82 -0.27
N GLY A 696 -12.45 4.84 0.31
CA GLY A 696 -13.86 5.16 0.15
C GLY A 696 -14.28 5.58 -1.26
N THR A 697 -13.35 6.04 -2.12
CA THR A 697 -13.60 6.30 -3.55
C THR A 697 -14.27 5.12 -4.26
N GLY A 698 -13.86 3.89 -3.93
CA GLY A 698 -14.44 2.67 -4.51
C GLY A 698 -15.89 2.40 -4.10
N LYS A 699 -16.39 3.05 -3.04
CA LYS A 699 -17.76 2.90 -2.54
C LYS A 699 -18.75 3.85 -3.21
N ILE A 700 -18.28 4.89 -3.91
CA ILE A 700 -19.15 5.84 -4.60
C ILE A 700 -19.51 5.26 -5.97
N THR A 701 -20.52 4.40 -5.98
CA THR A 701 -20.99 3.61 -7.11
C THR A 701 -22.44 3.95 -7.47
N GLY A 702 -22.78 3.94 -8.76
CA GLY A 702 -24.13 4.32 -9.21
C GLY A 702 -24.28 5.83 -9.45
N ALA A 703 -25.51 6.31 -9.60
CA ALA A 703 -25.78 7.72 -9.90
C ALA A 703 -25.83 8.56 -8.62
N ILE A 704 -25.34 9.80 -8.69
CA ILE A 704 -25.60 10.83 -7.68
C ILE A 704 -26.51 11.92 -8.28
N PRO A 705 -27.27 12.67 -7.46
CA PRO A 705 -28.06 13.79 -7.96
C PRO A 705 -27.19 14.83 -8.68
N PRO A 706 -27.70 15.49 -9.74
CA PRO A 706 -26.95 16.52 -10.44
C PRO A 706 -26.65 17.71 -9.52
N VAL A 707 -25.39 18.12 -9.48
CA VAL A 707 -24.93 19.30 -8.74
C VAL A 707 -24.55 20.40 -9.73
N ILE A 708 -25.18 21.57 -9.60
CA ILE A 708 -24.79 22.79 -10.34
C ILE A 708 -24.03 23.72 -9.39
N CYS A 709 -22.80 24.05 -9.74
CA CYS A 709 -21.96 24.96 -8.96
C CYS A 709 -22.04 26.38 -9.52
N VAL A 710 -22.29 27.36 -8.65
CA VAL A 710 -22.35 28.79 -8.94
C VAL A 710 -21.34 29.50 -8.02
N PRO A 711 -20.04 29.51 -8.37
CA PRO A 711 -19.01 30.08 -7.51
C PRO A 711 -19.19 31.59 -7.33
N THR A 712 -19.05 32.06 -6.09
CA THR A 712 -19.01 33.49 -5.75
C THR A 712 -17.60 33.95 -5.32
N THR A 713 -16.64 33.03 -5.33
CA THR A 713 -15.22 33.29 -5.11
C THR A 713 -14.37 32.67 -6.21
N ALA A 714 -13.11 33.09 -6.34
CA ALA A 714 -12.18 32.62 -7.36
C ALA A 714 -10.91 32.05 -6.71
N GLY A 715 -11.05 30.88 -6.05
CA GLY A 715 -9.95 30.21 -5.34
C GLY A 715 -9.87 28.71 -5.60
N THR A 716 -10.73 27.93 -4.95
CA THR A 716 -10.55 26.47 -4.85
C THR A 716 -10.74 25.68 -6.15
N GLY A 717 -11.46 26.24 -7.12
CA GLY A 717 -11.84 25.51 -8.35
C GLY A 717 -12.73 24.29 -8.08
N SER A 718 -13.41 24.23 -6.93
CA SER A 718 -14.33 23.13 -6.60
C SER A 718 -15.51 23.04 -7.58
N ASP A 719 -15.83 24.09 -8.30
CA ASP A 719 -16.81 24.08 -9.38
C ASP A 719 -16.39 23.23 -10.60
N VAL A 720 -15.11 22.84 -10.73
CA VAL A 720 -14.61 22.10 -11.91
C VAL A 720 -13.90 20.78 -11.61
N ASN A 721 -13.75 20.42 -10.34
CA ASN A 721 -12.95 19.26 -9.94
C ASN A 721 -13.79 18.12 -9.32
N GLN A 722 -13.17 16.95 -9.15
CA GLN A 722 -13.79 15.72 -8.66
C GLN A 722 -13.65 15.49 -7.14
N TYR A 723 -13.24 16.52 -6.40
CA TYR A 723 -12.93 16.45 -4.98
C TYR A 723 -13.99 17.18 -4.17
N THR A 724 -14.20 16.74 -2.93
CA THR A 724 -14.85 17.52 -1.89
C THR A 724 -14.07 17.36 -0.59
N VAL A 725 -13.86 18.48 0.10
CA VAL A 725 -13.13 18.54 1.38
C VAL A 725 -14.11 18.91 2.48
N ILE A 726 -14.21 18.03 3.48
CA ILE A 726 -15.14 18.20 4.60
C ILE A 726 -14.43 17.91 5.92
N THR A 727 -14.96 18.45 7.02
CA THR A 727 -14.33 18.38 8.33
C THR A 727 -14.96 17.30 9.20
N ASP A 728 -14.13 16.44 9.78
CA ASP A 728 -14.52 15.56 10.86
C ASP A 728 -14.14 16.19 12.20
N LYS A 729 -15.14 16.79 12.88
CA LYS A 729 -14.95 17.44 14.18
C LYS A 729 -14.58 16.44 15.29
N GLN A 730 -14.91 15.15 15.14
CA GLN A 730 -14.58 14.13 16.14
C GLN A 730 -13.11 13.72 16.05
N ARG A 731 -12.59 13.58 14.82
CA ARG A 731 -11.17 13.27 14.57
C ARG A 731 -10.26 14.50 14.55
N ASN A 732 -10.84 15.70 14.49
CA ASN A 732 -10.15 16.97 14.28
C ASN A 732 -9.26 16.97 13.02
N VAL A 733 -9.79 16.41 11.93
CA VAL A 733 -9.12 16.33 10.63
C VAL A 733 -10.03 16.81 9.50
N LYS A 734 -9.44 17.37 8.46
CA LYS A 734 -10.10 17.51 7.15
C LYS A 734 -9.84 16.25 6.34
N PHE A 735 -10.84 15.77 5.63
CA PHE A 735 -10.69 14.61 4.78
C PHE A 735 -11.29 14.85 3.40
N ILE A 736 -10.74 14.14 2.41
CA ILE A 736 -11.07 14.30 1.00
C ILE A 736 -11.93 13.13 0.57
N ILE A 737 -13.08 13.40 -0.05
CA ILE A 737 -13.83 12.43 -0.83
C ILE A 737 -13.56 12.72 -2.32
N MET A 738 -13.11 11.72 -3.05
CA MET A 738 -12.77 11.81 -4.47
C MET A 738 -13.55 10.77 -5.26
N SER A 739 -14.17 11.20 -6.36
CA SER A 739 -14.81 10.31 -7.34
C SER A 739 -15.11 11.10 -8.62
N ASP A 740 -14.93 10.49 -9.79
CA ASP A 740 -15.34 11.08 -11.07
C ASP A 740 -16.83 11.50 -11.07
N ARG A 741 -17.65 10.86 -10.23
CA ARG A 741 -19.07 11.21 -10.07
C ARG A 741 -19.30 12.56 -9.40
N LEU A 742 -18.32 13.05 -8.64
CA LEU A 742 -18.37 14.35 -7.96
C LEU A 742 -18.05 15.53 -8.88
N ILE A 743 -17.63 15.28 -10.12
CA ILE A 743 -17.51 16.34 -11.14
C ILE A 743 -18.90 16.98 -11.29
N PRO A 744 -19.04 18.31 -11.12
CA PRO A 744 -20.34 18.96 -11.19
C PRO A 744 -21.06 18.68 -12.52
N ALA A 745 -22.39 18.62 -12.50
CA ALA A 745 -23.17 18.49 -13.73
C ALA A 745 -23.07 19.76 -14.59
N LEU A 746 -22.80 20.91 -13.96
CA LEU A 746 -22.57 22.20 -14.61
C LEU A 746 -21.86 23.18 -13.65
N ALA A 747 -20.87 23.90 -14.17
CA ALA A 747 -20.32 25.09 -13.52
C ALA A 747 -20.89 26.36 -14.18
N VAL A 748 -21.52 27.24 -13.41
CA VAL A 748 -22.04 28.54 -13.85
C VAL A 748 -21.19 29.64 -13.24
N VAL A 749 -20.15 30.03 -13.96
CA VAL A 749 -19.10 30.93 -13.46
C VAL A 749 -19.39 32.34 -13.97
N ASP A 750 -20.02 33.15 -13.12
CA ASP A 750 -20.38 34.54 -13.40
C ASP A 750 -19.49 35.51 -12.60
N PRO A 751 -18.53 36.21 -13.23
CA PRO A 751 -17.63 37.13 -12.55
C PRO A 751 -18.33 38.28 -11.82
N ASN A 752 -19.60 38.59 -12.14
CA ASN A 752 -20.36 39.60 -11.38
C ASN A 752 -20.58 39.19 -9.92
N LEU A 753 -20.74 37.89 -9.65
CA LEU A 753 -20.99 37.41 -8.28
C LEU A 753 -19.75 37.59 -7.40
N CYS A 754 -18.56 37.62 -8.01
CA CYS A 754 -17.28 37.83 -7.33
C CYS A 754 -17.04 39.30 -6.92
N ARG A 755 -17.83 40.26 -7.40
CA ARG A 755 -17.70 41.69 -7.04
C ARG A 755 -18.00 41.95 -5.56
N THR A 756 -18.79 41.08 -4.95
CA THR A 756 -19.19 41.18 -3.54
C THR A 756 -18.09 40.75 -2.56
N MET A 757 -16.99 40.17 -3.04
CA MET A 757 -15.88 39.73 -2.18
C MET A 757 -15.16 40.93 -1.53
N PRO A 758 -14.98 40.91 -0.19
CA PRO A 758 -14.08 41.85 0.48
C PRO A 758 -12.64 41.76 -0.06
N LYS A 759 -11.85 42.82 0.16
CA LYS A 759 -10.44 42.88 -0.28
C LYS A 759 -9.60 41.73 0.26
N GLY A 760 -9.71 41.43 1.56
CA GLY A 760 -8.99 40.32 2.19
C GLY A 760 -9.32 38.97 1.54
N LEU A 761 -10.61 38.67 1.36
CA LEU A 761 -11.07 37.43 0.71
C LEU A 761 -10.63 37.35 -0.75
N THR A 762 -10.59 38.48 -1.47
CA THR A 762 -10.06 38.55 -2.84
C THR A 762 -8.58 38.14 -2.90
N ALA A 763 -7.76 38.60 -1.94
CA ALA A 763 -6.36 38.23 -1.86
C ALA A 763 -6.20 36.74 -1.48
N GLU A 764 -6.88 36.29 -0.42
CA GLU A 764 -6.80 34.90 0.07
C GLU A 764 -7.19 33.88 -1.00
N THR A 765 -8.32 34.08 -1.67
CA THR A 765 -8.77 33.15 -2.72
C THR A 765 -7.91 33.22 -3.98
N GLY A 766 -7.39 34.40 -4.34
CA GLY A 766 -6.46 34.52 -5.46
C GLY A 766 -5.11 33.84 -5.20
N ILE A 767 -4.64 33.81 -3.96
CA ILE A 767 -3.42 33.08 -3.55
C ILE A 767 -3.67 31.58 -3.54
N ASP A 768 -4.84 31.14 -3.10
CA ASP A 768 -5.23 29.73 -3.16
C ASP A 768 -5.25 29.20 -4.62
N ALA A 769 -5.87 29.95 -5.54
CA ALA A 769 -5.80 29.65 -6.98
C ALA A 769 -4.35 29.63 -7.51
N LEU A 770 -3.48 30.52 -7.00
CA LEU A 770 -2.07 30.55 -7.37
C LEU A 770 -1.33 29.31 -6.88
N ALA A 771 -1.58 28.88 -5.64
CA ALA A 771 -0.98 27.69 -5.05
C ALA A 771 -1.37 26.44 -5.84
N HIS A 772 -2.65 26.27 -6.17
CA HIS A 772 -3.12 25.18 -7.03
C HIS A 772 -2.41 25.16 -8.39
N CYS A 773 -2.19 26.33 -9.02
CA CYS A 773 -1.46 26.41 -10.27
C CYS A 773 0.03 26.08 -10.09
N VAL A 774 0.69 26.64 -9.08
CA VAL A 774 2.15 26.46 -8.85
C VAL A 774 2.47 25.01 -8.49
N GLU A 775 1.77 24.44 -7.51
CA GLU A 775 2.00 23.06 -7.09
C GLU A 775 1.51 22.08 -8.15
N GLY A 776 0.35 22.34 -8.75
CA GLY A 776 -0.19 21.56 -9.87
C GLY A 776 0.67 21.60 -11.13
N TYR A 777 1.59 22.58 -11.31
CA TYR A 777 2.54 22.57 -12.41
C TYR A 777 3.63 21.49 -12.23
N VAL A 778 4.11 21.31 -10.99
CA VAL A 778 5.29 20.49 -10.66
C VAL A 778 4.97 19.20 -9.89
N GLY A 779 3.71 18.97 -9.52
CA GLY A 779 3.26 17.79 -8.79
C GLY A 779 3.64 16.47 -9.45
N GLN A 780 4.05 15.50 -8.62
CA GLN A 780 4.63 14.22 -9.06
C GLN A 780 3.64 13.05 -9.06
N THR A 781 2.35 13.27 -8.76
CA THR A 781 1.33 12.21 -8.93
C THR A 781 1.23 11.77 -10.38
N ILE A 782 1.32 12.73 -11.31
CA ILE A 782 1.39 12.51 -12.75
C ILE A 782 2.52 13.39 -13.31
N PRO A 783 3.79 12.92 -13.32
CA PRO A 783 4.94 13.78 -13.59
C PRO A 783 4.84 14.54 -14.93
N TYR A 784 4.38 13.87 -15.99
CA TYR A 784 4.15 14.47 -17.30
C TYR A 784 2.66 14.56 -17.61
N HIS A 785 2.14 15.78 -17.69
CA HIS A 785 0.78 16.06 -18.18
C HIS A 785 0.72 17.48 -18.79
N PRO A 786 0.97 17.64 -20.11
CA PRO A 786 1.19 18.95 -20.74
C PRO A 786 -0.08 19.81 -20.73
N TYR A 787 -1.25 19.18 -20.77
CA TYR A 787 -2.53 19.87 -20.65
C TYR A 787 -2.68 20.58 -19.31
N TYR A 788 -2.59 19.87 -18.19
CA TYR A 788 -2.61 20.48 -16.85
C TYR A 788 -1.47 21.49 -16.65
N SER A 789 -0.27 21.21 -17.17
CA SER A 789 0.86 22.14 -17.07
C SER A 789 0.59 23.45 -17.83
N SER A 790 -0.05 23.37 -19.02
CA SER A 790 -0.44 24.55 -19.80
C SER A 790 -1.51 25.39 -19.10
N LEU A 791 -2.50 24.74 -18.46
CA LEU A 791 -3.55 25.41 -17.69
C LEU A 791 -2.96 26.12 -16.46
N ALA A 792 -2.10 25.43 -15.71
CA ALA A 792 -1.40 25.98 -14.55
C ALA A 792 -0.61 27.25 -14.93
N LEU A 793 0.23 27.17 -15.97
CA LEU A 793 1.04 28.31 -16.43
C LEU A 793 0.17 29.49 -16.88
N TYR A 794 -0.93 29.21 -17.60
CA TYR A 794 -1.88 30.25 -18.00
C TYR A 794 -2.63 30.85 -16.80
N GLY A 795 -3.01 30.04 -15.81
CA GLY A 795 -3.58 30.48 -14.54
C GLY A 795 -2.66 31.44 -13.79
N VAL A 796 -1.37 31.09 -13.62
CA VAL A 796 -0.36 31.98 -13.01
C VAL A 796 -0.24 33.31 -13.76
N LYS A 797 -0.24 33.27 -15.10
CA LYS A 797 -0.22 34.49 -15.93
C LYS A 797 -1.43 35.39 -15.69
N LEU A 798 -2.64 34.81 -15.60
CA LEU A 798 -3.86 35.56 -15.32
C LEU A 798 -3.84 36.18 -13.92
N ILE A 799 -3.39 35.43 -12.91
CA ILE A 799 -3.26 35.91 -11.52
C ILE A 799 -2.28 37.07 -11.45
N GLY A 800 -1.10 36.93 -12.08
CA GLY A 800 -0.08 37.98 -12.14
C GLY A 800 -0.58 39.29 -12.73
N LYS A 801 -1.38 39.19 -13.80
CA LYS A 801 -2.02 40.31 -14.50
C LYS A 801 -3.14 40.97 -13.69
N SER A 802 -3.95 40.18 -12.97
CA SER A 802 -5.29 40.61 -12.57
C SER A 802 -5.59 40.60 -11.07
N LEU A 803 -4.88 39.83 -10.24
CA LEU A 803 -5.18 39.75 -8.80
C LEU A 803 -5.03 41.11 -8.11
N ARG A 804 -3.94 41.84 -8.38
CA ARG A 804 -3.72 43.19 -7.83
C ARG A 804 -4.82 44.18 -8.23
N ARG A 805 -5.34 44.05 -9.46
CA ARG A 805 -6.41 44.91 -9.99
C ARG A 805 -7.72 44.61 -9.28
N ALA A 806 -8.11 43.34 -9.20
CA ALA A 806 -9.31 42.90 -8.50
C ALA A 806 -9.28 43.25 -7.00
N TYR A 807 -8.11 43.16 -6.36
CA TYR A 807 -7.91 43.57 -4.96
C TYR A 807 -8.09 45.08 -4.75
N LYS A 808 -7.58 45.90 -5.67
CA LYS A 808 -7.68 47.37 -5.59
C LYS A 808 -9.07 47.88 -5.97
N ASN A 809 -9.68 47.30 -7.01
CA ASN A 809 -10.98 47.68 -7.55
C ASN A 809 -11.88 46.44 -7.66
N PRO A 810 -12.87 46.26 -6.76
CA PRO A 810 -13.75 45.10 -6.79
C PRO A 810 -14.65 45.03 -8.03
N ASP A 811 -14.88 46.17 -8.71
CA ASP A 811 -15.71 46.31 -9.91
C ASP A 811 -14.93 46.15 -11.23
N ASP A 812 -13.62 45.88 -11.18
CA ASP A 812 -12.83 45.55 -12.37
C ASP A 812 -13.24 44.16 -12.89
N LEU A 813 -14.27 44.14 -13.73
CA LEU A 813 -14.90 42.91 -14.21
C LEU A 813 -13.96 42.07 -15.07
N ASP A 814 -13.06 42.68 -15.82
CA ASP A 814 -12.02 41.97 -16.58
C ASP A 814 -11.06 41.25 -15.63
N ALA A 815 -10.63 41.94 -14.56
CA ALA A 815 -9.77 41.34 -13.56
C ALA A 815 -10.48 40.21 -12.80
N ARG A 816 -11.77 40.37 -12.46
CA ARG A 816 -12.60 39.31 -11.86
C ARG A 816 -12.75 38.12 -12.79
N SER A 817 -12.97 38.36 -14.09
CA SER A 817 -13.06 37.32 -15.11
C SER A 817 -11.76 36.52 -15.22
N ASP A 818 -10.61 37.21 -15.30
CA ASP A 818 -9.29 36.58 -15.31
C ASP A 818 -9.07 35.72 -14.05
N MET A 819 -9.47 36.21 -12.87
CA MET A 819 -9.34 35.45 -11.62
C MET A 819 -10.23 34.21 -11.58
N CYS A 820 -11.49 34.29 -12.03
CA CYS A 820 -12.37 33.13 -12.14
C CYS A 820 -11.79 32.07 -13.09
N MET A 821 -11.25 32.49 -14.24
CA MET A 821 -10.59 31.59 -15.18
C MET A 821 -9.30 30.98 -14.59
N ALA A 822 -8.54 31.75 -13.80
CA ALA A 822 -7.38 31.22 -13.10
C ALA A 822 -7.75 30.16 -12.06
N ALA A 823 -8.85 30.36 -11.31
CA ALA A 823 -9.37 29.39 -10.35
C ALA A 823 -9.84 28.10 -11.03
N ILE A 824 -10.51 28.21 -12.19
CA ILE A 824 -10.86 27.04 -13.03
C ILE A 824 -9.58 26.27 -13.42
N ASN A 825 -8.57 26.97 -13.94
CA ASN A 825 -7.32 26.34 -14.35
C ASN A 825 -6.62 25.64 -13.17
N GLY A 826 -6.57 26.31 -12.00
CA GLY A 826 -6.04 25.76 -10.75
C GLY A 826 -6.78 24.49 -10.32
N GLY A 827 -8.11 24.53 -10.30
CA GLY A 827 -8.95 23.41 -9.93
C GLY A 827 -8.80 22.19 -10.84
N ILE A 828 -8.52 22.41 -12.13
CA ILE A 828 -8.26 21.33 -13.09
C ILE A 828 -6.83 20.78 -12.93
N CYS A 829 -5.81 21.64 -12.81
CA CYS A 829 -4.42 21.18 -12.74
C CYS A 829 -4.04 20.55 -11.40
N PHE A 830 -4.81 20.80 -10.33
CA PHE A 830 -4.69 20.11 -9.03
C PHE A 830 -4.58 18.58 -9.18
N SER A 831 -5.18 17.96 -10.22
CA SER A 831 -5.02 16.52 -10.45
C SER A 831 -3.59 16.02 -10.70
N LYS A 832 -2.59 16.88 -10.95
CA LYS A 832 -1.15 16.49 -10.92
C LYS A 832 -0.60 16.27 -9.50
N GLY A 833 -1.38 16.57 -8.46
CA GLY A 833 -0.99 16.54 -7.05
C GLY A 833 -0.55 17.90 -6.52
N LEU A 834 -0.74 18.11 -5.22
CA LEU A 834 -0.23 19.29 -4.49
C LEU A 834 1.07 18.90 -3.76
N GLY A 835 1.64 19.79 -2.95
CA GLY A 835 2.90 19.52 -2.28
C GLY A 835 2.95 20.03 -0.85
N LEU A 836 4.17 20.37 -0.44
CA LEU A 836 4.46 20.92 0.89
C LEU A 836 3.61 22.17 1.21
N GLY A 837 3.20 22.96 0.21
CA GLY A 837 2.41 24.17 0.41
C GLY A 837 1.05 23.88 1.03
N HIS A 838 0.30 22.96 0.41
CA HIS A 838 -0.99 22.53 0.97
C HIS A 838 -0.85 21.68 2.23
N ALA A 839 0.18 20.82 2.31
CA ALA A 839 0.44 20.03 3.52
C ALA A 839 0.60 20.92 4.76
N LEU A 840 1.47 21.94 4.68
CA LEU A 840 1.63 22.93 5.74
C LEU A 840 0.37 23.77 5.94
N GLY A 841 -0.28 24.18 4.85
CA GLY A 841 -1.51 24.97 4.88
C GLY A 841 -2.66 24.29 5.65
N HIS A 842 -2.83 22.98 5.47
CA HIS A 842 -3.83 22.18 6.19
C HIS A 842 -3.54 22.11 7.68
N VAL A 843 -2.30 21.78 8.07
CA VAL A 843 -1.88 21.68 9.47
C VAL A 843 -2.05 23.02 10.18
N ILE A 844 -1.57 24.10 9.57
CA ILE A 844 -1.67 25.46 10.14
C ILE A 844 -3.14 25.87 10.28
N GLY A 845 -3.96 25.66 9.25
CA GLY A 845 -5.38 26.01 9.29
C GLY A 845 -6.14 25.23 10.37
N ALA A 846 -5.89 23.92 10.49
CA ALA A 846 -6.59 23.04 11.42
C ALA A 846 -6.23 23.33 12.89
N HIS A 847 -4.96 23.60 13.20
CA HIS A 847 -4.52 23.77 14.59
C HIS A 847 -4.67 25.19 15.14
N TYR A 848 -4.63 26.21 14.29
CA TYR A 848 -4.58 27.61 14.73
C TYR A 848 -5.80 28.42 14.28
N HIS A 849 -6.78 27.79 13.63
CA HIS A 849 -7.99 28.44 13.11
C HIS A 849 -7.68 29.62 12.17
N ILE A 850 -6.56 29.54 11.45
CA ILE A 850 -6.15 30.50 10.44
C ILE A 850 -6.88 30.18 9.13
N SER A 851 -7.37 31.22 8.45
CA SER A 851 -8.04 31.04 7.16
C SER A 851 -7.10 30.39 6.14
N HIS A 852 -7.65 29.50 5.31
CA HIS A 852 -6.87 28.66 4.40
C HIS A 852 -5.92 29.48 3.51
N GLY A 853 -6.40 30.54 2.88
CA GLY A 853 -5.56 31.39 2.00
C GLY A 853 -4.41 32.10 2.73
N LYS A 854 -4.54 32.43 4.03
CA LYS A 854 -3.44 32.98 4.83
C LYS A 854 -2.39 31.93 5.16
N ALA A 855 -2.84 30.73 5.54
CA ALA A 855 -1.95 29.60 5.80
C ALA A 855 -1.17 29.21 4.53
N VAL A 856 -1.87 29.06 3.41
CA VAL A 856 -1.28 28.72 2.11
C VAL A 856 -0.31 29.79 1.61
N ALA A 857 -0.55 31.08 1.88
CA ALA A 857 0.38 32.15 1.50
C ALA A 857 1.79 31.88 2.03
N VAL A 858 1.96 31.67 3.33
CA VAL A 858 3.27 31.39 3.94
C VAL A 858 3.82 30.04 3.46
N SER A 859 2.96 29.02 3.44
CA SER A 859 3.36 27.67 3.05
C SER A 859 3.85 27.54 1.61
N LEU A 860 3.29 28.31 0.66
CA LEU A 860 3.73 28.29 -0.73
C LEU A 860 5.13 28.90 -0.90
N VAL A 861 5.52 29.85 -0.04
CA VAL A 861 6.90 30.37 -0.01
C VAL A 861 7.88 29.29 0.46
N CYS A 862 7.50 28.54 1.51
CA CYS A 862 8.25 27.37 1.97
C CYS A 862 8.40 26.33 0.85
N PHE A 863 7.31 26.02 0.14
CA PHE A 863 7.31 25.12 -1.02
C PHE A 863 8.28 25.57 -2.12
N ALA A 864 8.22 26.85 -2.51
CA ALA A 864 9.10 27.41 -3.54
C ALA A 864 10.58 27.36 -3.12
N LYS A 865 10.88 27.51 -1.82
CA LYS A 865 12.24 27.39 -1.30
C LYS A 865 12.72 25.94 -1.31
N ALA A 866 11.94 25.02 -0.75
CA ALA A 866 12.30 23.61 -0.63
C ALA A 866 12.59 22.99 -2.00
N ASN A 867 11.75 23.30 -3.00
CA ASN A 867 11.81 22.67 -4.32
C ASN A 867 12.67 23.44 -5.35
N LYS A 868 13.32 24.56 -4.97
CA LYS A 868 14.01 25.48 -5.91
C LYS A 868 15.03 24.79 -6.82
N THR A 869 15.78 23.82 -6.29
CA THR A 869 16.82 23.10 -7.05
C THR A 869 16.20 22.06 -7.98
N ALA A 870 15.17 21.35 -7.53
CA ALA A 870 14.53 20.26 -8.28
C ALA A 870 13.65 20.79 -9.41
N CYS A 871 13.02 21.95 -9.25
CA CYS A 871 12.06 22.55 -10.20
C CYS A 871 12.60 23.85 -10.81
N LYS A 872 13.89 23.92 -11.13
CA LYS A 872 14.55 25.18 -11.52
C LYS A 872 13.93 25.80 -12.77
N GLU A 873 13.72 25.01 -13.81
CA GLU A 873 13.17 25.47 -15.09
C GLU A 873 11.71 25.86 -14.92
N GLU A 874 10.96 24.99 -14.25
CA GLU A 874 9.54 25.18 -14.00
C GLU A 874 9.24 26.43 -13.16
N PHE A 875 10.04 26.67 -12.12
CA PHE A 875 9.88 27.86 -11.29
C PHE A 875 10.28 29.14 -12.01
N SER A 876 11.23 29.08 -12.94
CA SER A 876 11.55 30.22 -13.82
C SER A 876 10.37 30.58 -14.71
N ASP A 877 9.71 29.60 -15.32
CA ASP A 877 8.51 29.82 -16.14
C ASP A 877 7.38 30.46 -15.34
N LEU A 878 7.11 29.92 -14.15
CA LEU A 878 6.06 30.43 -13.26
C LEU A 878 6.37 31.85 -12.75
N ALA A 879 7.63 32.12 -12.36
CA ALA A 879 8.06 33.45 -11.91
C ALA A 879 7.90 34.49 -13.03
N TRP A 880 8.28 34.11 -14.25
CA TRP A 880 8.16 34.96 -15.42
C TRP A 880 6.70 35.25 -15.77
N ALA A 881 5.84 34.23 -15.71
CA ALA A 881 4.40 34.36 -15.92
C ALA A 881 3.74 35.25 -14.85
N LEU A 882 4.15 35.11 -13.59
CA LEU A 882 3.55 35.81 -12.45
C LEU A 882 3.86 37.31 -12.45
N ASN A 883 5.12 37.70 -12.61
CA ASN A 883 5.51 39.12 -12.58
C ASN A 883 6.85 39.42 -13.26
N ARG A 884 7.25 38.63 -14.27
CA ARG A 884 8.52 38.80 -15.03
C ARG A 884 9.79 38.66 -14.17
N SER A 885 9.69 37.95 -13.06
CA SER A 885 10.83 37.56 -12.22
C SER A 885 11.49 36.29 -12.76
N ASP A 886 12.71 36.02 -12.34
CA ASP A 886 13.46 34.76 -12.55
C ASP A 886 13.45 33.85 -11.30
N ASP A 887 13.08 34.40 -10.13
CA ASP A 887 12.94 33.67 -8.87
C ASP A 887 11.47 33.67 -8.42
N LEU A 888 10.86 32.47 -8.37
CA LEU A 888 9.47 32.29 -7.96
C LEU A 888 9.22 32.72 -6.51
N LYS A 889 10.13 32.43 -5.59
CA LYS A 889 9.99 32.83 -4.18
C LYS A 889 9.94 34.36 -4.07
N ALA A 890 10.84 35.04 -4.76
CA ALA A 890 10.85 36.51 -4.80
C ALA A 890 9.58 37.07 -5.46
N ALA A 891 9.10 36.41 -6.52
CA ALA A 891 7.87 36.77 -7.22
C ALA A 891 6.65 36.67 -6.30
N LEU A 892 6.53 35.58 -5.53
CA LEU A 892 5.46 35.35 -4.54
C LEU A 892 5.48 36.42 -3.44
N VAL A 893 6.63 36.63 -2.79
CA VAL A 893 6.78 37.62 -1.71
C VAL A 893 6.40 39.03 -2.18
N ARG A 894 6.82 39.42 -3.40
CA ARG A 894 6.44 40.72 -3.98
C ARG A 894 4.93 40.84 -4.13
N LEU A 895 4.27 39.82 -4.69
CA LEU A 895 2.82 39.81 -4.83
C LEU A 895 2.12 39.86 -3.47
N TYR A 896 2.59 39.12 -2.47
CA TYR A 896 1.97 39.08 -1.14
C TYR A 896 2.08 40.41 -0.42
N ASN A 897 3.23 41.09 -0.52
CA ASN A 897 3.39 42.45 -0.02
C ASN A 897 2.41 43.43 -0.69
N ASP A 898 2.20 43.33 -2.00
CA ASP A 898 1.24 44.18 -2.73
C ASP A 898 -0.23 43.95 -2.30
N LEU A 899 -0.53 42.80 -1.68
CA LEU A 899 -1.86 42.37 -1.24
C LEU A 899 -2.06 42.46 0.28
N ASN A 900 -1.04 42.89 1.03
CA ASN A 900 -0.99 42.84 2.50
C ASN A 900 -1.22 41.43 3.07
N MET A 901 -0.56 40.43 2.49
CA MET A 901 -0.65 39.03 2.90
C MET A 901 0.60 38.59 3.69
N PRO A 902 0.45 37.67 4.66
CA PRO A 902 1.56 37.22 5.50
C PRO A 902 2.61 36.47 4.68
N THR A 903 3.89 36.64 5.05
CA THR A 903 5.02 35.97 4.37
C THR A 903 5.86 35.13 5.33
N ARG A 904 5.59 35.23 6.64
CA ARG A 904 6.28 34.51 7.72
C ARG A 904 5.28 33.89 8.67
N LEU A 905 5.70 32.84 9.39
CA LEU A 905 4.86 32.14 10.35
C LEU A 905 4.46 33.03 11.54
N ARG A 906 5.36 33.91 12.00
CA ARG A 906 5.06 34.87 13.07
C ARG A 906 4.00 35.92 12.70
N ASP A 907 3.82 36.18 11.40
CA ASP A 907 2.78 37.10 10.91
C ASP A 907 1.37 36.50 11.06
N LEU A 908 1.30 35.20 11.40
CA LEU A 908 0.07 34.44 11.65
C LEU A 908 -0.19 34.19 13.15
N ASP A 909 0.55 34.86 14.04
CA ASP A 909 0.47 34.67 15.50
C ASP A 909 0.78 33.24 15.98
N ILE A 910 1.56 32.48 15.20
CA ILE A 910 1.99 31.11 15.57
C ILE A 910 3.20 31.20 16.53
N PRO A 911 3.18 30.49 17.68
CA PRO A 911 4.33 30.45 18.59
C PRO A 911 5.53 29.69 18.01
N GLU A 912 6.76 30.17 18.24
CA GLU A 912 7.99 29.47 17.80
C GLU A 912 8.12 28.06 18.39
N ALA A 913 7.65 27.87 19.64
CA ALA A 913 7.67 26.58 20.32
C ALA A 913 6.87 25.48 19.59
N ASP A 914 5.92 25.88 18.74
CA ASP A 914 5.04 24.96 18.04
C ASP A 914 5.60 24.47 16.69
N LEU A 915 6.72 25.03 16.20
CA LEU A 915 7.28 24.66 14.90
C LEU A 915 7.61 23.17 14.80
N GLY A 916 8.06 22.55 15.89
CA GLY A 916 8.31 21.10 15.95
C GLY A 916 7.02 20.28 15.77
N LYS A 917 5.94 20.71 16.43
CA LYS A 917 4.62 20.10 16.25
C LYS A 917 4.11 20.25 14.82
N ILE A 918 4.23 21.44 14.23
CA ILE A 918 3.82 21.68 12.83
C ILE A 918 4.62 20.79 11.88
N ALA A 919 5.94 20.68 12.06
CA ALA A 919 6.78 19.80 11.24
C ALA A 919 6.33 18.34 11.34
N PHE A 920 6.13 17.84 12.56
CA PHE A 920 5.66 16.49 12.81
C PHE A 920 4.30 16.22 12.18
N GLU A 921 3.30 17.07 12.44
CA GLU A 921 1.95 16.91 11.88
C GLU A 921 1.94 17.02 10.35
N THR A 922 2.81 17.85 9.76
CA THR A 922 2.96 17.94 8.30
C THR A 922 3.45 16.64 7.70
N THR A 923 4.31 15.89 8.40
CA THR A 923 4.76 14.56 7.93
C THR A 923 3.62 13.53 7.85
N LYS A 924 2.46 13.83 8.45
CA LYS A 924 1.24 13.01 8.40
C LYS A 924 0.34 13.38 7.22
N GLU A 925 0.55 14.50 6.53
CA GLU A 925 -0.14 14.90 5.29
C GLU A 925 0.41 14.14 4.07
N VAL A 926 0.35 12.80 4.14
CA VAL A 926 1.06 11.91 3.20
C VAL A 926 0.59 12.09 1.76
N ALA A 927 -0.70 12.34 1.55
CA ALA A 927 -1.25 12.52 0.21
C ALA A 927 -0.54 13.66 -0.55
N ASN A 928 -0.32 14.79 0.13
CA ASN A 928 0.32 15.96 -0.46
C ASN A 928 1.85 15.84 -0.49
N LEU A 929 2.47 15.26 0.54
CA LEU A 929 3.93 15.07 0.56
C LEU A 929 4.41 14.01 -0.44
N ALA A 930 3.61 12.98 -0.72
CA ALA A 930 3.93 11.95 -1.70
C ALA A 930 4.05 12.53 -3.13
N SER A 931 3.29 13.58 -3.43
CA SER A 931 3.34 14.29 -4.72
C SER A 931 4.28 15.49 -4.76
N ASN A 932 4.94 15.83 -3.64
CA ASN A 932 5.92 16.90 -3.61
C ASN A 932 7.17 16.53 -4.44
N PRO A 933 7.77 17.47 -5.22
CA PRO A 933 8.91 17.18 -6.10
C PRO A 933 10.13 16.55 -5.39
N ILE A 934 10.36 16.92 -4.12
CA ILE A 934 11.37 16.28 -3.27
C ILE A 934 10.72 15.62 -2.05
N GLN A 935 11.29 14.52 -1.59
CA GLN A 935 10.87 13.91 -0.32
C GLN A 935 11.55 14.66 0.83
N LEU A 936 10.76 15.06 1.84
CA LEU A 936 11.21 15.81 3.00
C LEU A 936 10.92 15.01 4.28
N ASP A 937 11.92 14.90 5.14
CA ASP A 937 11.75 14.39 6.50
C ASP A 937 11.34 15.50 7.49
N GLU A 938 10.96 15.12 8.70
CA GLU A 938 10.52 16.04 9.76
C GLU A 938 11.57 17.11 10.06
N ARG A 939 12.86 16.73 10.08
CA ARG A 939 13.96 17.65 10.39
C ARG A 939 14.11 18.71 9.31
N GLN A 940 14.06 18.30 8.04
CA GLN A 940 14.12 19.19 6.90
C GLN A 940 12.94 20.18 6.90
N ILE A 941 11.73 19.70 7.25
CA ILE A 941 10.56 20.57 7.39
C ILE A 941 10.76 21.54 8.56
N LEU A 942 11.24 21.08 9.72
CA LEU A 942 11.48 21.93 10.88
C LEU A 942 12.54 23.01 10.59
N ASP A 943 13.65 22.65 9.96
CA ASP A 943 14.70 23.59 9.59
C ASP A 943 14.18 24.64 8.60
N LEU A 944 13.31 24.24 7.68
CA LEU A 944 12.60 25.15 6.78
C LEU A 944 11.67 26.09 7.55
N LEU A 945 10.84 25.58 8.47
CA LEU A 945 9.93 26.40 9.27
C LEU A 945 10.68 27.44 10.11
N LYS A 946 11.84 27.08 10.68
CA LYS A 946 12.72 28.01 11.40
C LYS A 946 13.27 29.11 10.50
N GLU A 947 13.57 28.82 9.24
CA GLU A 947 14.00 29.84 8.26
C GLU A 947 12.89 30.87 7.98
N PHE A 948 11.62 30.45 8.07
CA PHE A 948 10.44 31.26 7.74
C PHE A 948 9.65 31.80 8.96
N TYR A 949 10.20 31.69 10.17
CA TYR A 949 9.71 32.38 11.37
C TYR A 949 10.21 33.82 11.43
#